data_AF-A0AAE9E881-F1
#
_entry.id   AF-A0AAE9E881-F1
#
_cell.length_a   1.000
_cell.length_b   1.000
_cell.length_c   1.000
_cell.angle_alpha   90.00
_cell.angle_beta   90.00
_cell.angle_gamma   90.00
#
_symmetry.space_group_name_H-M   'P 1'
#
loop_
_entity.id
_entity.type
_entity.pdbx_description
1 polymer ?
#
loop_
_entity_poly.entity_id
_entity_poly.type
_entity_poly.pdbx_seq_one_letter_code
_entity_poly.pdbx_strand_id
1 'polypeptide(L)'
;MRPRKMRSPNILILIVFWVATSSGFPLEEKFEGLFRAEPPHCSKTPIVRAQTSQNAMSSIARGMQMQFSIGLHTAVCFRLFEDTRLASTSMNGIGDDDAGNQTSLLHTIRLEKLEHHHPITQRYIFGIPEVHASCICECDATASTCTAESHQFTACPESDKSDESTACYRTFFPNQTPIGCSEDDSPKLCCDVRFKPYKNMTFLAVKLEQPTTYATFVYAAYDFVNGYWVEKDKTTIRSQLDGGTQDRHLDSKRRISLAVTAGGRASHQLETGMYFSRTSNGGETEELRMQPLNEITDNNFDRLGWYRMDESGHFHVNNGVVKMDDIHKAKVKNCKEQTYRSILAANNYMPGHFNLSRPLEVSKPWIQSARIFDSSSRQAVVTHAEGTNLQISIHLDDEVEPQNLVFFHNASRIREFSGSIIVDSKSNRLFNLTVYEASGKIDGSVKMSTGFGSDTIHTFTAYVSDLHAANRSMIIPLPAIVGPGARTICLRADSMADIDSICHVVEYFESPLEIDLVEGKWHEMIGTCPTCNQINFNGMMKFLNPAHWIKGISSIGDGVMIATDIVVYLGVLCILYLLITKIIIPLVRCWVCPMSICCSGGSGSSKNKSEKRRRGRDEKRRRENSSNASPNASPRRTHASPRDAHDTLARYHGGSDRSYYSSSQYI
;
A
#
# COMPACT_ATOMS: atom_id res chain seq x y z
N MET A 1 -61.71 42.30 46.99
CA MET A 1 -61.22 41.11 46.25
C MET A 1 -59.77 41.33 45.85
N ARG A 2 -58.93 40.29 45.81
CA ARG A 2 -57.56 40.30 45.23
C ARG A 2 -57.29 38.91 44.58
N PRO A 3 -56.55 38.80 43.46
CA PRO A 3 -56.39 37.55 42.73
C PRO A 3 -55.37 36.60 43.39
N ARG A 4 -55.55 35.29 43.22
CA ARG A 4 -54.57 34.24 43.57
C ARG A 4 -53.68 33.92 42.35
N LYS A 5 -52.39 33.69 42.59
CA LYS A 5 -51.43 33.27 41.54
C LYS A 5 -51.69 31.83 41.11
N MET A 6 -51.69 31.56 39.81
CA MET A 6 -51.42 30.22 39.28
C MET A 6 -49.95 29.84 39.51
N ARG A 7 -49.68 28.54 39.69
CA ARG A 7 -48.33 27.95 39.61
C ARG A 7 -48.20 27.20 38.29
N SER A 8 -47.05 27.36 37.62
CA SER A 8 -46.69 26.62 36.40
C SER A 8 -46.15 25.22 36.74
N PRO A 9 -46.41 24.19 35.91
CA PRO A 9 -45.91 22.83 36.14
C PRO A 9 -44.43 22.62 35.75
N ASN A 10 -43.81 23.56 35.04
CA ASN A 10 -42.55 23.34 34.30
C ASN A 10 -41.28 23.14 35.16
N ILE A 11 -41.38 23.14 36.50
CA ILE A 11 -40.21 23.02 37.40
C ILE A 11 -39.87 21.56 37.72
N LEU A 12 -40.83 20.63 37.71
CA LEU A 12 -40.55 19.22 38.06
C LEU A 12 -39.69 18.50 37.01
N ILE A 13 -39.89 18.81 35.72
CA ILE A 13 -39.24 18.12 34.59
C ILE A 13 -37.73 18.37 34.57
N LEU A 14 -37.28 19.58 34.94
CA LEU A 14 -35.86 19.95 34.98
C LEU A 14 -35.07 19.21 36.08
N ILE A 15 -35.73 18.83 37.19
CA ILE A 15 -35.07 18.10 38.29
C ILE A 15 -34.80 16.64 37.88
N VAL A 16 -35.72 16.00 37.15
CA VAL A 16 -35.54 14.64 36.64
C VAL A 16 -34.35 14.56 35.66
N PHE A 17 -34.20 15.56 34.79
CA PHE A 17 -33.08 15.63 33.83
C PHE A 17 -31.71 15.84 34.49
N TRP A 18 -31.64 16.46 35.68
CA TRP A 18 -30.37 16.70 36.39
C TRP A 18 -29.88 15.51 37.23
N VAL A 19 -30.76 14.59 37.60
CA VAL A 19 -30.38 13.34 38.30
C VAL A 19 -29.85 12.30 37.30
N ALA A 20 -30.36 12.31 36.06
CA ALA A 20 -29.96 11.37 35.00
C ALA A 20 -28.54 11.59 34.44
N THR A 21 -27.91 12.74 34.69
CA THR A 21 -26.61 13.13 34.10
C THR A 21 -25.43 13.03 35.05
N SER A 22 -25.65 12.67 36.33
CA SER A 22 -24.61 12.62 37.37
C SER A 22 -24.28 11.20 37.87
N SER A 23 -24.92 10.17 37.30
CA SER A 23 -24.63 8.76 37.56
C SER A 23 -24.26 8.04 36.25
N GLY A 24 -22.98 7.69 36.11
CA GLY A 24 -22.50 6.89 34.98
C GLY A 24 -22.94 5.43 35.14
N PHE A 25 -24.03 5.04 34.47
CA PHE A 25 -24.46 3.65 34.41
C PHE A 25 -23.58 2.86 33.43
N PRO A 26 -22.97 1.74 33.84
CA PRO A 26 -22.40 0.78 32.90
C PRO A 26 -23.55 0.12 32.12
N LEU A 27 -23.64 0.38 30.82
CA LEU A 27 -24.71 -0.17 29.97
C LEU A 27 -24.46 -1.63 29.56
N GLU A 28 -23.19 -2.06 29.48
CA GLU A 28 -22.77 -3.43 29.15
C GLU A 28 -23.40 -4.51 30.05
N GLU A 29 -23.30 -4.37 31.38
CA GLU A 29 -23.65 -5.44 32.33
C GLU A 29 -25.15 -5.80 32.34
N LYS A 30 -26.02 -4.98 31.75
CA LYS A 30 -27.47 -5.22 31.73
C LYS A 30 -28.01 -5.88 30.46
N PHE A 31 -27.20 -6.07 29.42
CA PHE A 31 -27.64 -6.78 28.21
C PHE A 31 -27.40 -8.30 28.27
N GLU A 32 -26.49 -8.80 29.10
CA GLU A 32 -26.32 -10.26 29.27
C GLU A 32 -27.59 -10.94 29.82
N GLY A 33 -28.38 -10.24 30.64
CA GLY A 33 -29.64 -10.75 31.19
C GLY A 33 -30.80 -10.89 30.19
N LEU A 34 -30.64 -10.44 28.93
CA LEU A 34 -31.67 -10.57 27.88
C LEU A 34 -31.56 -11.87 27.07
N PHE A 35 -30.43 -12.58 27.13
CA PHE A 35 -30.24 -13.87 26.48
C PHE A 35 -30.09 -14.95 27.54
N ARG A 36 -31.05 -15.89 27.59
CA ARG A 36 -31.00 -17.01 28.52
C ARG A 36 -29.86 -17.95 28.11
N ALA A 37 -28.94 -18.23 29.03
CA ALA A 37 -27.77 -19.07 28.75
C ALA A 37 -28.18 -20.52 28.43
N GLU A 38 -27.67 -21.04 27.31
CA GLU A 38 -27.93 -22.38 26.81
C GLU A 38 -26.63 -23.01 26.25
N PRO A 39 -26.45 -24.33 26.33
CA PRO A 39 -25.25 -25.00 25.83
C PRO A 39 -25.13 -24.90 24.30
N PRO A 40 -23.91 -24.96 23.74
CA PRO A 40 -23.70 -25.07 22.30
C PRO A 40 -24.17 -26.42 21.75
N HIS A 41 -24.24 -26.57 20.42
CA HIS A 41 -24.51 -27.88 19.81
C HIS A 41 -23.41 -28.90 20.20
N CYS A 42 -23.81 -29.96 20.89
CA CYS A 42 -22.94 -31.05 21.30
C CYS A 42 -22.63 -31.96 20.10
N SER A 43 -21.40 -31.91 19.62
CA SER A 43 -20.99 -32.53 18.36
C SER A 43 -20.75 -34.03 18.51
N LYS A 44 -21.34 -34.83 17.60
CA LYS A 44 -21.15 -36.27 17.52
C LYS A 44 -19.69 -36.60 17.22
N THR A 45 -18.97 -37.08 18.23
CA THR A 45 -17.52 -37.32 18.19
C THR A 45 -17.19 -38.76 18.58
N PRO A 46 -16.29 -39.45 17.85
CA PRO A 46 -15.82 -40.77 18.26
C PRO A 46 -14.82 -40.63 19.42
N ILE A 47 -15.03 -41.40 20.50
CA ILE A 47 -14.20 -41.35 21.71
C ILE A 47 -13.35 -42.62 21.84
N VAL A 48 -12.05 -42.45 21.95
CA VAL A 48 -11.06 -43.51 22.18
C VAL A 48 -10.72 -43.56 23.67
N ARG A 49 -10.72 -44.77 24.26
CA ARG A 49 -10.31 -44.98 25.65
C ARG A 49 -8.83 -45.37 25.70
N ALA A 50 -8.00 -44.54 26.31
CA ALA A 50 -6.59 -44.83 26.58
C ALA A 50 -6.35 -45.14 28.07
N GLN A 51 -5.27 -45.84 28.39
CA GLN A 51 -4.82 -46.10 29.76
C GLN A 51 -3.51 -45.34 30.01
N THR A 52 -3.44 -44.60 31.12
CA THR A 52 -2.22 -43.90 31.55
C THR A 52 -1.14 -44.91 31.95
N SER A 53 0.13 -44.59 31.69
CA SER A 53 1.28 -45.38 32.12
C SER A 53 1.37 -45.47 33.65
N GLN A 54 1.55 -46.68 34.19
CA GLN A 54 1.57 -46.87 35.65
C GLN A 54 2.87 -46.36 36.29
N ASN A 55 2.74 -45.47 37.27
CA ASN A 55 3.83 -45.09 38.17
C ASN A 55 3.99 -46.16 39.27
N ALA A 56 5.24 -46.52 39.59
CA ALA A 56 5.58 -47.61 40.52
C ALA A 56 5.15 -47.40 41.99
N MET A 57 4.57 -46.24 42.32
CA MET A 57 4.09 -45.89 43.67
C MET A 57 2.57 -46.02 43.84
N SER A 58 1.78 -46.17 42.76
CA SER A 58 0.34 -46.46 42.88
C SER A 58 0.03 -47.94 42.69
N SER A 59 -0.57 -48.55 43.70
CA SER A 59 -1.14 -49.90 43.64
C SER A 59 -2.65 -49.91 43.36
N ILE A 60 -3.24 -48.75 43.05
CA ILE A 60 -4.68 -48.52 42.90
C ILE A 60 -4.94 -47.97 41.49
N ALA A 61 -6.02 -48.45 40.84
CA ALA A 61 -6.63 -47.98 39.58
C ALA A 61 -5.69 -47.53 38.43
N ARG A 62 -5.84 -48.14 37.24
CA ARG A 62 -5.25 -47.54 36.03
C ARG A 62 -6.07 -46.31 35.63
N GLY A 63 -5.51 -45.11 35.82
CA GLY A 63 -6.09 -43.87 35.33
C GLY A 63 -6.46 -43.99 33.84
N MET A 64 -7.71 -43.66 33.52
CA MET A 64 -8.25 -43.73 32.16
C MET A 64 -8.30 -42.34 31.53
N GLN A 65 -7.98 -42.27 30.24
CA GLN A 65 -8.10 -41.04 29.45
C GLN A 65 -9.11 -41.22 28.31
N MET A 66 -9.87 -40.17 28.04
CA MET A 66 -10.90 -40.12 27.01
C MET A 66 -10.43 -39.19 25.90
N GLN A 67 -9.96 -39.81 24.81
CA GLN A 67 -9.33 -39.13 23.69
C GLN A 67 -10.31 -38.92 22.53
N PHE A 68 -10.32 -37.73 21.94
CA PHE A 68 -11.17 -37.39 20.80
C PHE A 68 -10.59 -36.22 19.99
N SER A 69 -11.13 -36.03 18.79
CA SER A 69 -10.75 -34.94 17.90
C SER A 69 -11.84 -33.86 17.87
N ILE A 70 -11.46 -32.59 18.01
CA ILE A 70 -12.39 -31.43 17.99
C ILE A 70 -12.06 -30.49 16.83
N GLY A 71 -13.06 -30.10 16.05
CA GLY A 71 -12.93 -29.17 14.94
C GLY A 71 -13.07 -27.71 15.36
N LEU A 72 -12.52 -26.77 14.57
CA LEU A 72 -12.67 -25.34 14.82
C LEU A 72 -14.17 -24.94 14.84
N HIS A 73 -14.53 -24.07 15.78
CA HIS A 73 -15.89 -23.62 16.10
C HIS A 73 -16.87 -24.72 16.60
N THR A 74 -16.45 -25.99 16.66
CA THR A 74 -17.28 -27.09 17.21
C THR A 74 -17.20 -27.19 18.74
N ALA A 75 -18.19 -27.84 19.35
CA ALA A 75 -18.24 -28.11 20.79
C ALA A 75 -18.48 -29.59 21.10
N VAL A 76 -17.85 -30.09 22.16
CA VAL A 76 -18.02 -31.45 22.68
C VAL A 76 -18.59 -31.37 24.10
N CYS A 77 -19.51 -32.28 24.44
CA CYS A 77 -20.23 -32.28 25.71
C CYS A 77 -20.12 -33.62 26.42
N PHE A 78 -20.01 -33.58 27.74
CA PHE A 78 -19.93 -34.78 28.58
C PHE A 78 -20.54 -34.53 29.96
N ARG A 79 -20.87 -35.62 30.66
CA ARG A 79 -21.23 -35.62 32.08
C ARG A 79 -20.25 -36.50 32.85
N LEU A 80 -20.02 -36.11 34.09
CA LEU A 80 -19.29 -36.86 35.09
C LEU A 80 -20.31 -37.57 36.00
N PHE A 81 -20.09 -38.86 36.26
CA PHE A 81 -20.92 -39.69 37.14
C PHE A 81 -20.06 -40.32 38.23
N GLU A 82 -20.53 -40.27 39.48
CA GLU A 82 -19.78 -40.72 40.66
C GLU A 82 -20.06 -42.20 41.05
N ASP A 83 -21.05 -42.86 40.45
CA ASP A 83 -21.21 -44.33 40.49
C ASP A 83 -21.52 -44.91 39.09
N THR A 84 -20.84 -46.02 38.78
CA THR A 84 -21.03 -46.88 37.60
C THR A 84 -22.45 -47.43 37.43
N ARG A 85 -23.21 -47.66 38.52
CA ARG A 85 -24.54 -48.31 38.47
C ARG A 85 -25.61 -47.46 37.77
N LEU A 86 -25.50 -46.13 37.83
CA LEU A 86 -26.46 -45.19 37.25
C LEU A 86 -26.32 -45.03 35.72
N ALA A 87 -25.15 -45.37 35.17
CA ALA A 87 -24.88 -45.26 33.73
C ALA A 87 -25.71 -46.27 32.89
N SER A 88 -26.08 -47.43 33.47
CA SER A 88 -26.96 -48.40 32.82
C SER A 88 -28.44 -48.02 32.85
N THR A 89 -28.91 -47.38 33.93
CA THR A 89 -30.34 -47.11 34.13
C THR A 89 -30.85 -46.00 33.21
N SER A 90 -30.03 -44.97 32.97
CA SER A 90 -30.40 -43.84 32.10
C SER A 90 -30.51 -44.17 30.60
N MET A 91 -30.10 -45.37 30.16
CA MET A 91 -30.35 -45.85 28.79
C MET A 91 -31.70 -46.57 28.63
N ASN A 92 -32.29 -47.08 29.70
CA ASN A 92 -33.56 -47.84 29.69
C ASN A 92 -34.61 -47.08 30.51
N GLY A 93 -35.30 -46.13 29.90
CA GLY A 93 -36.19 -45.18 30.58
C GLY A 93 -37.47 -45.76 31.18
N ILE A 94 -37.37 -46.52 32.28
CA ILE A 94 -38.47 -47.03 33.11
C ILE A 94 -38.02 -47.06 34.59
N GLY A 95 -38.73 -46.35 35.49
CA GLY A 95 -38.70 -46.62 36.94
C GLY A 95 -38.14 -45.52 37.87
N ASP A 96 -39.06 -44.72 38.41
CA ASP A 96 -39.24 -44.33 39.82
C ASP A 96 -38.11 -43.68 40.67
N ASP A 97 -38.34 -42.39 41.00
CA ASP A 97 -38.55 -41.87 42.36
C ASP A 97 -37.49 -41.96 43.48
N ASP A 98 -36.24 -42.35 43.24
CA ASP A 98 -35.11 -42.11 44.19
C ASP A 98 -34.02 -41.20 43.63
N ALA A 99 -34.43 -40.06 43.07
CA ALA A 99 -33.55 -39.02 42.50
C ALA A 99 -32.86 -38.16 43.59
N GLY A 100 -32.15 -38.81 44.51
CA GLY A 100 -31.48 -38.21 45.67
C GLY A 100 -30.31 -37.27 45.36
N ASN A 101 -30.62 -36.05 44.93
CA ASN A 101 -29.78 -34.85 45.09
C ASN A 101 -28.36 -34.87 44.44
N GLN A 102 -28.16 -35.62 43.34
CA GLN A 102 -26.95 -35.50 42.50
C GLN A 102 -27.23 -34.67 41.24
N THR A 103 -26.92 -33.37 41.28
CA THR A 103 -26.93 -32.47 40.12
C THR A 103 -25.72 -32.74 39.21
N SER A 104 -25.77 -33.84 38.44
CA SER A 104 -24.80 -34.14 37.39
C SER A 104 -24.77 -32.99 36.38
N LEU A 105 -23.67 -32.24 36.34
CA LEU A 105 -23.49 -31.09 35.45
C LEU A 105 -23.16 -31.55 34.02
N LEU A 106 -23.70 -30.83 33.03
CA LEU A 106 -23.29 -30.96 31.64
C LEU A 106 -22.06 -30.08 31.39
N HIS A 107 -20.89 -30.70 31.29
CA HIS A 107 -19.65 -30.02 30.94
C HIS A 107 -19.55 -29.90 29.42
N THR A 108 -19.11 -28.73 28.93
CA THR A 108 -18.96 -28.44 27.51
C THR A 108 -17.61 -27.79 27.23
N ILE A 109 -16.98 -28.15 26.12
CA ILE A 109 -15.73 -27.55 25.63
C ILE A 109 -15.95 -27.18 24.16
N ARG A 110 -15.82 -25.88 23.84
CA ARG A 110 -15.92 -25.36 22.47
C ARG A 110 -14.56 -24.82 22.04
N LEU A 111 -14.05 -25.26 20.89
CA LEU A 111 -12.87 -24.66 20.27
C LEU A 111 -13.30 -23.37 19.56
N GLU A 112 -13.19 -22.24 20.25
CA GLU A 112 -13.75 -20.97 19.76
C GLU A 112 -12.89 -20.33 18.68
N LYS A 113 -11.57 -20.27 18.86
CA LYS A 113 -10.64 -19.61 17.92
C LYS A 113 -9.38 -20.42 17.69
N LEU A 114 -8.85 -20.29 16.48
CA LEU A 114 -7.48 -20.61 16.11
C LEU A 114 -6.80 -19.30 15.69
N GLU A 115 -5.70 -18.96 16.37
CA GLU A 115 -5.02 -17.67 16.25
C GLU A 115 -3.54 -17.87 15.92
N HIS A 116 -3.04 -17.16 14.90
CA HIS A 116 -1.60 -17.00 14.66
C HIS A 116 -1.13 -15.64 15.16
N HIS A 117 -0.18 -15.64 16.09
CA HIS A 117 0.39 -14.45 16.70
C HIS A 117 1.75 -14.18 16.03
N HIS A 118 1.73 -13.33 15.00
CA HIS A 118 2.91 -12.93 14.24
C HIS A 118 3.65 -11.80 14.98
N PRO A 119 4.95 -11.96 15.33
CA PRO A 119 5.74 -10.87 15.88
C PRO A 119 6.08 -9.85 14.79
N ILE A 120 6.02 -8.55 15.15
CA ILE A 120 6.31 -7.43 14.26
C ILE A 120 7.77 -7.02 14.41
N THR A 121 8.62 -7.32 13.43
CA THR A 121 10.08 -7.05 13.47
C THR A 121 10.46 -5.68 12.92
N GLN A 122 9.71 -5.17 11.95
CA GLN A 122 9.88 -3.83 11.38
C GLN A 122 8.56 -3.08 11.43
N ARG A 123 8.63 -1.77 11.66
CA ARG A 123 7.48 -0.86 11.56
C ARG A 123 7.92 0.51 11.04
N TYR A 124 7.14 1.10 10.15
CA TYR A 124 7.28 2.52 9.78
C TYR A 124 5.95 3.07 9.27
N ILE A 125 5.74 4.38 9.40
CA ILE A 125 4.52 5.05 8.93
C ILE A 125 4.77 5.62 7.53
N PHE A 126 3.79 5.49 6.64
CA PHE A 126 3.86 5.99 5.28
C PHE A 126 2.52 6.57 4.81
N GLY A 127 2.57 7.35 3.74
CA GLY A 127 1.40 7.95 3.11
C GLY A 127 1.42 7.75 1.59
N ILE A 128 0.38 8.26 0.93
CA ILE A 128 0.32 8.35 -0.54
C ILE A 128 0.57 9.80 -0.92
N PRO A 129 1.61 10.12 -1.71
CA PRO A 129 1.85 11.50 -2.12
C PRO A 129 0.96 11.90 -3.31
N GLU A 130 0.43 13.12 -3.26
CA GLU A 130 0.02 13.84 -4.47
C GLU A 130 1.21 14.66 -4.97
N VAL A 131 1.57 14.49 -6.24
CA VAL A 131 2.83 14.96 -6.82
C VAL A 131 2.58 16.09 -7.81
N HIS A 132 3.37 17.17 -7.70
CA HIS A 132 3.34 18.30 -8.62
C HIS A 132 4.76 18.76 -8.97
N ALA A 133 5.17 18.62 -10.23
CA ALA A 133 6.42 19.18 -10.74
C ALA A 133 6.19 20.58 -11.35
N SER A 134 7.11 21.51 -11.09
CA SER A 134 7.10 22.88 -11.61
C SER A 134 8.49 23.22 -12.15
N CYS A 135 8.63 23.26 -13.48
CA CYS A 135 9.90 23.52 -14.14
C CYS A 135 10.02 24.94 -14.74
N ILE A 136 11.26 25.41 -14.85
CA ILE A 136 11.68 26.62 -15.56
C ILE A 136 12.80 26.29 -16.57
N CYS A 137 12.78 26.92 -17.74
CA CYS A 137 13.76 26.69 -18.81
C CYS A 137 14.56 27.95 -19.13
N GLU A 138 15.88 27.83 -19.24
CA GLU A 138 16.80 28.90 -19.61
C GLU A 138 17.55 28.52 -20.89
N CYS A 139 17.52 29.38 -21.91
CA CYS A 139 18.21 29.14 -23.18
C CYS A 139 19.74 29.17 -23.04
N ASP A 140 20.28 30.11 -22.26
CA ASP A 140 21.72 30.28 -22.08
C ASP A 140 22.26 29.34 -20.99
N ALA A 141 23.06 28.35 -21.40
CA ALA A 141 23.73 27.43 -20.49
C ALA A 141 24.58 28.13 -19.41
N THR A 142 25.17 29.28 -19.74
CA THR A 142 26.09 30.05 -18.88
C THR A 142 25.40 31.00 -17.90
N ALA A 143 24.08 31.17 -18.00
CA ALA A 143 23.32 32.04 -17.09
C ALA A 143 23.39 31.56 -15.63
N SER A 144 23.35 32.50 -14.68
CA SER A 144 23.30 32.20 -13.24
C SER A 144 21.94 31.65 -12.76
N THR A 145 20.89 31.83 -13.57
CA THR A 145 19.61 31.14 -13.43
C THR A 145 19.76 29.66 -13.82
N CYS A 146 19.07 28.78 -13.09
CA CYS A 146 19.11 27.32 -13.28
C CYS A 146 20.53 26.72 -13.31
N THR A 147 21.06 26.32 -12.15
CA THR A 147 22.41 25.71 -12.03
C THR A 147 22.35 24.38 -11.28
N ALA A 148 23.35 23.52 -11.50
CA ALA A 148 23.51 22.29 -10.72
C ALA A 148 23.56 22.57 -9.21
N GLU A 149 24.34 23.57 -8.78
CA GLU A 149 24.44 24.01 -7.38
C GLU A 149 23.09 24.41 -6.74
N SER A 150 22.13 24.91 -7.54
CA SER A 150 20.83 25.37 -7.04
C SER A 150 19.69 24.36 -7.17
N HIS A 151 19.87 23.29 -7.97
CA HIS A 151 18.80 22.35 -8.33
C HIS A 151 19.18 20.87 -8.46
N GLN A 152 20.45 20.49 -8.38
CA GLN A 152 20.89 19.09 -8.38
C GLN A 152 21.16 18.63 -6.95
N PHE A 153 20.67 17.44 -6.57
CA PHE A 153 20.84 16.87 -5.23
C PHE A 153 20.55 17.82 -4.05
N THR A 154 19.49 18.65 -4.17
CA THR A 154 19.07 19.57 -3.10
C THR A 154 17.56 19.54 -2.89
N ALA A 155 17.13 19.82 -1.64
CA ALA A 155 15.77 20.23 -1.36
C ALA A 155 15.47 21.62 -1.96
N CYS A 156 14.20 21.97 -2.05
CA CYS A 156 13.80 23.37 -2.25
C CYS A 156 14.07 24.16 -0.96
N PRO A 157 14.45 25.44 -1.03
CA PRO A 157 14.58 26.28 0.16
C PRO A 157 13.22 26.46 0.84
N GLU A 158 13.21 26.54 2.17
CA GLU A 158 12.04 26.92 2.95
C GLU A 158 11.51 28.30 2.52
N SER A 159 10.20 28.49 2.60
CA SER A 159 9.54 29.74 2.23
C SER A 159 8.38 30.03 3.17
N ASP A 160 8.09 31.31 3.44
CA ASP A 160 6.97 31.75 4.29
C ASP A 160 5.57 31.44 3.71
N LYS A 161 5.49 30.59 2.67
CA LYS A 161 4.29 30.20 1.92
C LYS A 161 4.26 28.72 1.52
N SER A 162 5.24 27.91 1.94
CA SER A 162 5.16 26.45 1.75
C SER A 162 4.33 25.83 2.87
N ASP A 163 3.30 25.07 2.51
CA ASP A 163 2.51 24.30 3.48
C ASP A 163 3.44 23.34 4.25
N GLU A 164 3.39 23.37 5.58
CA GLU A 164 4.27 22.65 6.53
C GLU A 164 4.30 21.11 6.34
N SER A 165 3.31 20.58 5.61
CA SER A 165 3.18 19.16 5.23
C SER A 165 3.72 18.80 3.84
N THR A 166 4.31 19.75 3.09
CA THR A 166 4.79 19.53 1.72
C THR A 166 6.31 19.39 1.65
N ALA A 167 6.79 18.20 1.31
CA ALA A 167 8.19 17.99 0.95
C ALA A 167 8.46 18.46 -0.49
N CYS A 168 9.62 19.07 -0.72
CA CYS A 168 9.99 19.64 -2.03
C CYS A 168 11.46 19.34 -2.36
N TYR A 169 11.69 18.71 -3.51
CA TYR A 169 13.01 18.28 -3.98
C TYR A 169 13.28 18.85 -5.37
N ARG A 170 14.54 19.13 -5.69
CA ARG A 170 14.92 19.71 -6.98
C ARG A 170 15.58 18.68 -7.90
N THR A 171 15.50 18.96 -9.20
CA THR A 171 16.16 18.20 -10.26
C THR A 171 16.71 19.11 -11.34
N PHE A 172 17.81 18.69 -11.98
CA PHE A 172 18.55 19.49 -12.96
C PHE A 172 18.77 18.72 -14.27
N PHE A 173 18.17 19.20 -15.35
CA PHE A 173 18.26 18.60 -16.69
C PHE A 173 18.99 19.55 -17.66
N PRO A 174 20.33 19.45 -17.77
CA PRO A 174 21.10 20.18 -18.79
C PRO A 174 20.85 19.60 -20.20
N ASN A 175 21.57 20.13 -21.19
CA ASN A 175 21.69 19.58 -22.55
C ASN A 175 20.33 19.34 -23.25
N GLN A 176 19.38 20.26 -23.07
CA GLN A 176 18.07 20.20 -23.73
C GLN A 176 18.19 20.62 -25.20
N THR A 177 17.16 20.32 -26.00
CA THR A 177 17.07 20.76 -27.39
C THR A 177 16.66 22.24 -27.48
N PRO A 178 17.29 23.09 -28.32
CA PRO A 178 17.06 24.54 -28.42
C PRO A 178 15.72 24.98 -29.05
N ILE A 179 14.63 24.26 -28.79
CA ILE A 179 13.29 24.59 -29.30
C ILE A 179 12.83 25.90 -28.64
N GLY A 180 12.78 26.97 -29.44
CA GLY A 180 12.47 28.35 -29.00
C GLY A 180 13.68 29.24 -28.69
N CYS A 181 14.90 28.69 -28.75
CA CYS A 181 16.17 29.40 -28.51
C CYS A 181 16.95 29.63 -29.83
N SER A 182 18.19 30.12 -29.76
CA SER A 182 19.10 30.11 -30.92
C SER A 182 19.65 28.70 -31.16
N GLU A 183 20.02 28.37 -32.40
CA GLU A 183 20.55 27.04 -32.75
C GLU A 183 21.92 26.74 -32.09
N ASP A 184 22.73 27.77 -31.83
CA ASP A 184 24.00 27.67 -31.08
C ASP A 184 23.82 27.49 -29.55
N ASP A 185 22.59 27.62 -29.01
CA ASP A 185 22.33 27.55 -27.57
C ASP A 185 22.05 26.11 -27.11
N SER A 186 22.38 25.79 -25.85
CA SER A 186 22.11 24.48 -25.24
C SER A 186 21.31 24.63 -23.95
N PRO A 187 19.96 24.66 -24.03
CA PRO A 187 19.15 25.04 -22.88
C PRO A 187 19.22 24.05 -21.72
N LYS A 188 18.81 24.54 -20.56
CA LYS A 188 18.78 23.81 -19.29
C LYS A 188 17.43 24.00 -18.61
N LEU A 189 16.93 22.92 -18.02
CA LEU A 189 15.62 22.83 -17.39
C LEU A 189 15.82 22.48 -15.92
N CYS A 190 15.30 23.32 -15.02
CA CYS A 190 15.34 23.13 -13.58
C CYS A 190 13.92 22.94 -13.05
N CYS A 191 13.71 22.02 -12.11
CA CYS A 191 12.37 21.70 -11.62
C CYS A 191 12.32 21.57 -10.09
N ASP A 192 11.34 22.22 -9.46
CA ASP A 192 10.86 21.89 -8.12
C ASP A 192 9.83 20.74 -8.25
N VAL A 193 10.01 19.63 -7.53
CA VAL A 193 9.03 18.54 -7.43
C VAL A 193 8.48 18.47 -6.02
N ARG A 194 7.17 18.70 -5.88
CA ARG A 194 6.47 18.83 -4.60
C ARG A 194 5.60 17.60 -4.31
N PHE A 195 5.61 17.18 -3.05
CA PHE A 195 4.93 15.99 -2.53
C PHE A 195 4.16 16.38 -1.28
N LYS A 196 2.83 16.25 -1.32
CA LYS A 196 1.93 16.48 -0.16
C LYS A 196 1.11 15.22 0.12
N PRO A 197 0.68 14.96 1.38
CA PRO A 197 -0.09 13.76 1.70
C PRO A 197 -1.50 13.80 1.08
N TYR A 198 -1.78 12.89 0.16
CA TYR A 198 -3.08 12.79 -0.51
C TYR A 198 -4.19 12.45 0.50
N LYS A 199 -5.16 13.37 0.65
CA LYS A 199 -6.30 13.26 1.59
C LYS A 199 -5.88 12.95 3.05
N ASN A 200 -4.66 13.29 3.45
CA ASN A 200 -4.07 12.93 4.74
C ASN A 200 -4.17 11.41 5.06
N MET A 201 -4.03 10.56 4.03
CA MET A 201 -4.13 9.11 4.17
C MET A 201 -2.84 8.50 4.73
N THR A 202 -2.87 8.12 6.01
CA THR A 202 -1.75 7.53 6.75
C THR A 202 -1.91 6.02 6.93
N PHE A 203 -0.81 5.28 6.78
CA PHE A 203 -0.74 3.83 6.90
C PHE A 203 0.47 3.40 7.75
N LEU A 204 0.31 2.32 8.50
CA LEU A 204 1.40 1.67 9.24
C LEU A 204 1.85 0.43 8.46
N ALA A 205 3.09 0.46 7.96
CA ALA A 205 3.76 -0.73 7.43
C ALA A 205 4.31 -1.57 8.58
N VAL A 206 4.13 -2.89 8.48
CA VAL A 206 4.65 -3.89 9.43
C VAL A 206 5.29 -5.06 8.69
N LYS A 207 6.44 -5.53 9.17
CA LYS A 207 6.98 -6.84 8.76
C LYS A 207 6.50 -7.91 9.73
N LEU A 208 5.82 -8.93 9.20
CA LEU A 208 5.34 -10.08 9.96
C LEU A 208 6.28 -11.27 9.72
N GLU A 209 6.83 -11.83 10.80
CA GLU A 209 7.63 -13.07 10.73
C GLU A 209 6.77 -14.33 10.94
N GLN A 210 7.40 -15.49 11.09
CA GLN A 210 6.71 -16.74 11.45
C GLN A 210 5.94 -16.58 12.79
N PRO A 211 4.67 -17.02 12.86
CA PRO A 211 3.86 -16.88 14.07
C PRO A 211 4.12 -17.98 15.11
N THR A 212 3.64 -17.76 16.33
CA THR A 212 3.23 -18.82 17.25
C THR A 212 1.72 -19.09 17.14
N THR A 213 1.32 -20.34 17.33
CA THR A 213 -0.04 -20.83 17.12
C THR A 213 -0.75 -21.03 18.45
N TYR A 214 -1.91 -20.41 18.63
CA TYR A 214 -2.75 -20.59 19.83
C TYR A 214 -4.17 -21.05 19.48
N ALA A 215 -4.67 -22.01 20.25
CA ALA A 215 -6.09 -22.33 20.34
C ALA A 215 -6.71 -21.62 21.54
N THR A 216 -7.88 -21.01 21.34
CA THR A 216 -8.70 -20.46 22.44
C THR A 216 -9.96 -21.31 22.56
N PHE A 217 -10.10 -22.02 23.67
CA PHE A 217 -11.28 -22.79 24.03
C PHE A 217 -12.17 -22.00 25.01
N VAL A 218 -13.48 -22.25 24.94
CA VAL A 218 -14.43 -21.89 26.00
C VAL A 218 -14.90 -23.17 26.65
N TYR A 219 -14.59 -23.33 27.94
CA TYR A 219 -15.21 -24.32 28.81
C TYR A 219 -16.42 -23.67 29.49
N ALA A 220 -17.54 -24.40 29.57
CA ALA A 220 -18.70 -23.99 30.33
C ALA A 220 -19.45 -25.21 30.90
N ALA A 221 -19.96 -25.08 32.13
CA ALA A 221 -20.75 -26.11 32.80
C ALA A 221 -22.20 -25.64 32.99
N TYR A 222 -23.15 -26.49 32.58
CA TYR A 222 -24.58 -26.21 32.62
C TYR A 222 -25.33 -27.18 33.54
N ASP A 223 -26.31 -26.64 34.25
CA ASP A 223 -27.27 -27.36 35.09
C ASP A 223 -28.67 -27.20 34.51
N PHE A 224 -29.55 -28.18 34.72
CA PHE A 224 -30.91 -28.17 34.16
C PHE A 224 -31.94 -28.14 35.29
N VAL A 225 -32.41 -26.95 35.62
CA VAL A 225 -33.24 -26.69 36.80
C VAL A 225 -34.52 -25.98 36.38
N ASN A 226 -35.66 -26.40 36.94
CA ASN A 226 -36.98 -25.82 36.64
C ASN A 226 -37.34 -25.80 35.14
N GLY A 227 -36.88 -26.81 34.39
CA GLY A 227 -37.10 -26.94 32.94
C GLY A 227 -36.17 -26.10 32.06
N TYR A 228 -35.18 -25.42 32.65
CA TYR A 228 -34.31 -24.48 31.96
C TYR A 228 -32.82 -24.75 32.21
N TRP A 229 -31.99 -24.52 31.20
CA TRP A 229 -30.53 -24.47 31.36
C TRP A 229 -30.10 -23.24 32.18
N VAL A 230 -29.10 -23.44 33.03
CA VAL A 230 -28.43 -22.42 33.85
C VAL A 230 -26.92 -22.65 33.76
N GLU A 231 -26.16 -21.63 33.35
CA GLU A 231 -24.69 -21.63 33.34
C GLU A 231 -24.17 -21.51 34.79
N LYS A 232 -23.21 -22.37 35.18
CA LYS A 232 -22.67 -22.46 36.56
C LYS A 232 -21.19 -22.09 36.66
N ASP A 233 -20.43 -22.39 35.62
CA ASP A 233 -18.98 -22.17 35.52
C ASP A 233 -18.66 -21.90 34.05
N LYS A 234 -17.70 -21.02 33.77
CA LYS A 234 -17.33 -20.58 32.43
C LYS A 234 -15.94 -19.96 32.42
N THR A 235 -15.04 -20.53 31.63
CA THR A 235 -13.64 -20.08 31.55
C THR A 235 -13.11 -20.10 30.13
N THR A 236 -12.30 -19.11 29.78
CA THR A 236 -11.51 -19.10 28.53
C THR A 236 -10.14 -19.72 28.77
N ILE A 237 -9.76 -20.64 27.89
CA ILE A 237 -8.54 -21.45 28.01
C ILE A 237 -7.74 -21.29 26.73
N ARG A 238 -6.62 -20.55 26.78
CA ARG A 238 -5.66 -20.47 25.68
C ARG A 238 -4.58 -21.55 25.83
N SER A 239 -4.31 -22.28 24.77
CA SER A 239 -3.28 -23.32 24.67
C SER A 239 -2.37 -23.05 23.47
N GLN A 240 -1.05 -23.24 23.62
CA GLN A 240 -0.11 -23.16 22.50
C GLN A 240 -0.07 -24.48 21.72
N LEU A 241 0.05 -24.41 20.39
CA LEU A 241 0.00 -25.58 19.51
C LEU A 241 1.33 -25.93 18.83
N ASP A 242 2.34 -25.05 18.88
CA ASP A 242 3.64 -25.28 18.20
C ASP A 242 4.56 -26.31 18.91
N GLY A 243 4.20 -26.73 20.12
CA GLY A 243 5.00 -27.56 21.01
C GLY A 243 4.44 -28.95 21.26
N GLY A 244 4.90 -29.59 22.33
CA GLY A 244 4.29 -30.81 22.86
C GLY A 244 2.93 -30.56 23.51
N THR A 245 2.25 -31.64 23.90
CA THR A 245 0.96 -31.61 24.61
C THR A 245 0.94 -30.60 25.75
N GLN A 246 -0.01 -29.67 25.72
CA GLN A 246 -0.27 -28.71 26.80
C GLN A 246 -1.41 -29.23 27.66
N ASP A 247 -1.28 -29.21 28.98
CA ASP A 247 -2.32 -29.69 29.91
C ASP A 247 -2.69 -28.63 30.96
N ARG A 248 -3.97 -28.63 31.37
CA ARG A 248 -4.52 -27.73 32.37
C ARG A 248 -5.87 -28.22 32.91
N HIS A 249 -6.11 -28.05 34.21
CA HIS A 249 -7.43 -28.25 34.80
C HIS A 249 -8.50 -27.32 34.17
N LEU A 250 -9.68 -27.87 33.87
CA LEU A 250 -10.84 -27.18 33.32
C LEU A 250 -11.69 -26.48 34.37
N ASP A 251 -12.09 -27.25 35.39
CA ASP A 251 -13.18 -26.89 36.28
C ASP A 251 -12.70 -26.18 37.55
N SER A 252 -13.58 -25.37 38.13
CA SER A 252 -13.35 -24.69 39.40
C SER A 252 -12.98 -25.61 40.57
N LYS A 253 -13.33 -26.92 40.53
CA LYS A 253 -12.91 -27.92 41.52
C LYS A 253 -11.62 -28.68 41.15
N ARG A 254 -11.03 -28.41 39.98
CA ARG A 254 -9.82 -29.05 39.42
C ARG A 254 -9.87 -30.58 39.29
N ARG A 255 -11.05 -31.18 39.14
CA ARG A 255 -11.19 -32.63 39.00
C ARG A 255 -10.96 -33.13 37.57
N ILE A 256 -11.05 -32.25 36.58
CA ILE A 256 -11.02 -32.59 35.15
C ILE A 256 -9.89 -31.81 34.47
N SER A 257 -8.97 -32.51 33.79
CA SER A 257 -7.85 -31.92 33.06
C SER A 257 -8.01 -32.06 31.55
N LEU A 258 -7.58 -31.04 30.81
CA LEU A 258 -7.64 -30.93 29.35
C LEU A 258 -6.23 -30.90 28.76
N ALA A 259 -5.79 -32.05 28.25
CA ALA A 259 -4.57 -32.15 27.48
C ALA A 259 -4.87 -31.91 25.99
N VAL A 260 -4.27 -30.86 25.41
CA VAL A 260 -4.42 -30.44 24.00
C VAL A 260 -3.15 -30.74 23.22
N THR A 261 -3.29 -31.39 22.06
CA THR A 261 -2.18 -31.72 21.15
C THR A 261 -2.56 -31.39 19.71
N ALA A 262 -1.67 -30.71 18.98
CA ALA A 262 -1.82 -30.51 17.54
C ALA A 262 -1.18 -31.67 16.76
N GLY A 263 -1.77 -32.05 15.63
CA GLY A 263 -1.21 -33.08 14.73
C GLY A 263 -0.08 -32.57 13.81
N GLY A 264 0.26 -31.28 13.90
CA GLY A 264 1.19 -30.58 13.02
C GLY A 264 0.95 -29.07 13.07
N ARG A 265 1.43 -28.33 12.07
CA ARG A 265 1.06 -26.91 11.87
C ARG A 265 -0.41 -26.80 11.45
N ALA A 266 -0.99 -25.61 11.63
CA ALA A 266 -2.30 -25.28 11.07
C ALA A 266 -2.35 -25.44 9.54
N SER A 267 -3.54 -25.67 8.98
CA SER A 267 -3.79 -25.83 7.53
C SER A 267 -3.30 -24.67 6.68
N HIS A 268 -3.35 -23.45 7.22
CA HIS A 268 -2.91 -22.24 6.56
C HIS A 268 -1.92 -21.48 7.45
N GLN A 269 -1.07 -20.67 6.84
CA GLN A 269 -0.19 -19.74 7.54
C GLN A 269 -0.10 -18.47 6.69
N LEU A 270 -0.11 -17.29 7.33
CA LEU A 270 0.20 -16.06 6.61
C LEU A 270 1.70 -16.03 6.32
N GLU A 271 2.05 -15.62 5.10
CA GLU A 271 3.42 -15.62 4.59
C GLU A 271 4.27 -14.55 5.31
N THR A 272 5.53 -14.86 5.60
CA THR A 272 6.48 -13.88 6.15
C THR A 272 6.73 -12.76 5.13
N GLY A 273 6.55 -11.50 5.52
CA GLY A 273 6.67 -10.39 4.59
C GLY A 273 6.10 -9.06 5.09
N MET A 274 5.99 -8.10 4.17
CA MET A 274 5.49 -6.75 4.43
C MET A 274 3.98 -6.64 4.24
N TYR A 275 3.29 -6.17 5.28
CA TYR A 275 1.86 -5.90 5.32
C TYR A 275 1.61 -4.47 5.83
N PHE A 276 0.38 -3.98 5.69
CA PHE A 276 0.03 -2.65 6.20
C PHE A 276 -1.44 -2.53 6.58
N SER A 277 -1.73 -1.68 7.56
CA SER A 277 -3.09 -1.22 7.89
C SER A 277 -3.21 0.28 7.67
N ARG A 278 -4.43 0.80 7.50
CA ARG A 278 -4.66 2.24 7.71
C ARG A 278 -4.52 2.53 9.20
N THR A 279 -4.03 3.72 9.53
CA THR A 279 -4.04 4.27 10.90
C THR A 279 -5.05 5.41 11.00
N SER A 280 -5.94 5.36 11.99
CA SER A 280 -6.77 6.48 12.39
C SER A 280 -5.97 7.50 13.21
N ASN A 281 -6.49 8.73 13.36
CA ASN A 281 -5.81 9.81 14.09
C ASN A 281 -5.49 9.50 15.56
N GLY A 282 -6.16 8.50 16.17
CA GLY A 282 -5.86 8.00 17.52
C GLY A 282 -4.77 6.92 17.59
N GLY A 283 -4.12 6.58 16.47
CA GLY A 283 -3.15 5.47 16.38
C GLY A 283 -3.77 4.08 16.22
N GLU A 284 -5.11 3.98 16.26
CA GLU A 284 -5.83 2.73 16.01
C GLU A 284 -5.63 2.22 14.57
N THR A 285 -5.58 0.89 14.41
CA THR A 285 -5.24 0.21 13.15
C THR A 285 -6.43 -0.57 12.59
N GLU A 286 -6.70 -0.41 11.29
CA GLU A 286 -7.66 -1.23 10.54
C GLU A 286 -7.16 -2.67 10.29
N GLU A 287 -8.00 -3.50 9.66
CA GLU A 287 -7.61 -4.78 9.04
C GLU A 287 -6.38 -4.63 8.11
N LEU A 288 -5.51 -5.64 8.15
CA LEU A 288 -4.29 -5.71 7.36
C LEU A 288 -4.58 -5.95 5.88
N ARG A 289 -3.70 -5.39 5.05
CA ARG A 289 -3.70 -5.44 3.59
C ARG A 289 -2.32 -5.91 3.09
N MET A 290 -2.31 -6.49 1.90
CA MET A 290 -1.10 -7.00 1.25
C MET A 290 -1.03 -6.44 -0.17
N GLN A 291 0.04 -5.73 -0.48
CA GLN A 291 0.35 -5.08 -1.76
C GLN A 291 1.88 -4.90 -1.80
N PRO A 292 2.56 -4.87 -2.97
CA PRO A 292 4.02 -4.72 -3.00
C PRO A 292 4.49 -3.49 -2.22
N LEU A 293 5.24 -3.73 -1.14
CA LEU A 293 5.60 -2.77 -0.09
C LEU A 293 7.10 -2.95 0.23
N ASN A 294 7.80 -1.86 0.49
CA ASN A 294 9.23 -1.89 0.85
C ASN A 294 9.44 -2.43 2.27
N GLU A 295 10.58 -3.08 2.53
CA GLU A 295 11.10 -3.19 3.90
C GLU A 295 11.61 -1.83 4.40
N ILE A 296 11.85 -1.69 5.71
CA ILE A 296 12.33 -0.42 6.29
C ILE A 296 13.68 0.03 5.71
N THR A 297 14.53 -0.91 5.30
CA THR A 297 15.82 -0.67 4.62
C THR A 297 15.69 -0.46 3.11
N ASP A 298 14.57 -0.89 2.49
CA ASP A 298 14.39 -0.83 1.05
C ASP A 298 13.86 0.54 0.61
N ASN A 299 14.13 0.89 -0.66
CA ASN A 299 13.62 2.10 -1.28
C ASN A 299 13.34 1.93 -2.78
N ASN A 300 12.53 0.93 -3.13
CA ASN A 300 12.04 0.73 -4.49
C ASN A 300 10.76 1.57 -4.72
N PHE A 301 10.82 2.47 -5.70
CA PHE A 301 9.72 3.37 -6.06
C PHE A 301 8.54 2.69 -6.78
N ASP A 302 8.71 1.46 -7.28
CA ASP A 302 7.63 0.64 -7.84
C ASP A 302 6.70 0.04 -6.76
N ARG A 303 7.14 0.05 -5.49
CA ARG A 303 6.43 -0.48 -4.32
C ARG A 303 5.85 0.65 -3.46
N LEU A 304 4.99 0.32 -2.49
CA LEU A 304 4.50 1.25 -1.47
C LEU A 304 5.62 1.63 -0.48
N GLY A 305 5.43 2.74 0.24
CA GLY A 305 6.22 3.09 1.42
C GLY A 305 7.56 3.79 1.18
N TRP A 306 7.78 4.37 0.00
CA TRP A 306 8.88 5.31 -0.26
C TRP A 306 8.57 6.76 0.21
N TYR A 307 7.29 7.10 0.42
CA TYR A 307 6.87 8.38 1.02
C TYR A 307 6.49 8.14 2.49
N ARG A 308 7.41 8.47 3.40
CA ARG A 308 7.39 8.07 4.82
C ARG A 308 7.09 9.25 5.73
N MET A 309 6.52 8.98 6.89
CA MET A 309 6.31 9.96 7.94
C MET A 309 7.43 9.86 8.98
N ASP A 310 7.96 10.99 9.43
CA ASP A 310 8.93 11.05 10.54
C ASP A 310 8.26 11.25 11.92
N GLU A 311 9.09 11.36 12.96
CA GLU A 311 8.65 11.52 14.35
C GLU A 311 7.93 12.85 14.64
N SER A 312 8.07 13.86 13.76
CA SER A 312 7.34 15.13 13.86
C SER A 312 5.95 15.08 13.21
N GLY A 313 5.67 14.04 12.42
CA GLY A 313 4.46 13.93 11.59
C GLY A 313 4.60 14.52 10.18
N HIS A 314 5.78 15.03 9.81
CA HIS A 314 6.04 15.49 8.45
C HIS A 314 6.28 14.30 7.50
N PHE A 315 5.85 14.43 6.24
CA PHE A 315 5.96 13.38 5.21
C PHE A 315 7.03 13.69 4.18
N HIS A 316 8.07 12.86 4.11
CA HIS A 316 9.22 13.01 3.23
C HIS A 316 9.35 11.85 2.24
N VAL A 317 9.99 12.09 1.10
CA VAL A 317 10.46 11.02 0.20
C VAL A 317 11.74 10.43 0.80
N ASN A 318 11.73 9.12 1.06
CA ASN A 318 12.87 8.39 1.60
C ASN A 318 14.09 8.54 0.68
N ASN A 319 15.19 9.08 1.23
CA ASN A 319 16.39 9.50 0.49
C ASN A 319 16.09 10.38 -0.76
N GLY A 320 15.03 11.20 -0.71
CA GLY A 320 14.51 11.94 -1.85
C GLY A 320 15.53 12.88 -2.50
N VAL A 321 16.36 13.55 -1.70
CA VAL A 321 17.42 14.47 -2.17
C VAL A 321 18.39 13.79 -3.16
N VAL A 322 18.76 12.53 -2.91
CA VAL A 322 19.66 11.76 -3.80
C VAL A 322 18.90 11.06 -4.91
N LYS A 323 17.64 10.68 -4.69
CA LYS A 323 16.84 9.87 -5.62
C LYS A 323 15.94 10.65 -6.57
N MET A 324 15.79 11.96 -6.41
CA MET A 324 14.87 12.75 -7.25
C MET A 324 15.26 12.72 -8.74
N ASP A 325 16.56 12.85 -9.05
CA ASP A 325 17.07 12.82 -10.44
C ASP A 325 16.98 11.43 -11.11
N ASP A 326 16.90 10.32 -10.34
CA ASP A 326 16.70 8.97 -10.89
C ASP A 326 15.25 8.77 -11.40
N ILE A 327 14.28 9.29 -10.66
CA ILE A 327 12.85 8.99 -10.83
C ILE A 327 12.07 10.08 -11.57
N HIS A 328 12.36 11.37 -11.33
CA HIS A 328 11.71 12.44 -12.08
C HIS A 328 12.42 12.63 -13.42
N LYS A 329 11.66 12.56 -14.50
CA LYS A 329 12.18 12.68 -15.87
C LYS A 329 11.43 13.79 -16.57
N ALA A 330 12.14 14.88 -16.87
CA ALA A 330 11.60 16.01 -17.59
C ALA A 330 12.35 16.29 -18.89
N LYS A 331 11.65 16.88 -19.87
CA LYS A 331 12.23 17.32 -21.15
C LYS A 331 11.52 18.58 -21.66
N VAL A 332 12.30 19.53 -22.17
CA VAL A 332 11.76 20.75 -22.82
C VAL A 332 10.90 20.39 -24.03
N LYS A 333 9.76 21.07 -24.18
CA LYS A 333 8.93 21.08 -25.40
C LYS A 333 9.16 22.38 -26.17
N ASN A 334 9.11 23.54 -25.52
CA ASN A 334 9.55 24.83 -26.03
C ASN A 334 10.02 25.71 -24.87
N CYS A 335 11.30 26.11 -24.89
CA CYS A 335 11.92 26.84 -23.78
C CYS A 335 11.36 28.27 -23.66
N LYS A 336 11.10 28.94 -24.80
CA LYS A 336 10.58 30.31 -24.85
C LYS A 336 9.14 30.43 -24.33
N GLU A 337 8.34 29.39 -24.55
CA GLU A 337 6.98 29.25 -24.01
C GLU A 337 6.96 28.63 -22.60
N GLN A 338 8.13 28.28 -22.04
CA GLN A 338 8.28 27.52 -20.79
C GLN A 338 7.48 26.19 -20.78
N THR A 339 7.24 25.57 -21.93
CA THR A 339 6.50 24.29 -22.00
C THR A 339 7.44 23.10 -21.94
N TYR A 340 7.06 22.08 -21.16
CA TYR A 340 7.85 20.89 -20.92
C TYR A 340 6.97 19.65 -20.74
N ARG A 341 7.60 18.48 -20.84
CA ARG A 341 7.04 17.19 -20.48
C ARG A 341 7.67 16.73 -19.17
N SER A 342 6.87 16.16 -18.28
CA SER A 342 7.33 15.58 -17.01
C SER A 342 6.59 14.26 -16.74
N ILE A 343 7.30 13.33 -16.10
CA ILE A 343 6.77 12.08 -15.56
C ILE A 343 7.58 11.68 -14.33
N LEU A 344 6.95 10.99 -13.38
CA LEU A 344 7.61 10.34 -12.25
C LEU A 344 7.68 8.84 -12.54
N ALA A 345 8.88 8.28 -12.65
CA ALA A 345 9.13 6.85 -12.78
C ALA A 345 9.03 6.18 -11.40
N ALA A 346 7.80 6.10 -10.88
CA ALA A 346 7.42 5.50 -9.61
C ALA A 346 5.97 4.99 -9.69
N ASN A 347 5.56 4.17 -8.72
CA ASN A 347 4.17 3.76 -8.53
C ASN A 347 3.63 4.27 -7.19
N ASN A 348 2.32 4.14 -7.00
CA ASN A 348 1.60 4.45 -5.76
C ASN A 348 1.60 5.94 -5.39
N TYR A 349 1.42 6.80 -6.38
CA TYR A 349 1.26 8.25 -6.21
C TYR A 349 0.00 8.78 -6.89
N MET A 350 -0.42 9.99 -6.54
CA MET A 350 -1.55 10.70 -7.15
C MET A 350 -1.07 11.91 -7.97
N PRO A 351 -1.73 12.24 -9.10
CA PRO A 351 -2.94 11.61 -9.64
C PRO A 351 -2.67 10.30 -10.43
N GLY A 352 -3.67 9.40 -10.41
CA GLY A 352 -3.83 8.32 -11.39
C GLY A 352 -2.96 7.07 -11.23
N HIS A 353 -1.94 7.06 -10.36
CA HIS A 353 -0.96 5.98 -10.24
C HIS A 353 -1.06 5.23 -8.89
N PHE A 354 -2.23 5.23 -8.25
CA PHE A 354 -2.49 4.53 -6.99
C PHE A 354 -3.89 3.88 -6.97
N ASN A 355 -3.92 2.59 -6.67
CA ASN A 355 -5.10 1.82 -6.28
C ASN A 355 -4.79 1.10 -4.96
N LEU A 356 -5.80 0.94 -4.09
CA LEU A 356 -5.64 0.38 -2.74
C LEU A 356 -6.21 -1.03 -2.65
N SER A 357 -5.35 -2.01 -2.38
CA SER A 357 -5.77 -3.40 -2.20
C SER A 357 -6.81 -3.58 -1.09
N ARG A 358 -7.73 -4.53 -1.32
CA ARG A 358 -8.73 -4.97 -0.34
C ARG A 358 -8.06 -5.62 0.90
N PRO A 359 -8.74 -5.64 2.07
CA PRO A 359 -8.22 -6.32 3.27
C PRO A 359 -7.98 -7.82 3.06
N LEU A 360 -7.18 -8.42 3.93
CA LEU A 360 -6.87 -9.86 3.91
C LEU A 360 -8.12 -10.72 4.12
N GLU A 361 -9.00 -10.39 5.07
CA GLU A 361 -10.32 -11.02 5.28
C GLU A 361 -11.20 -11.05 4.00
N VAL A 362 -11.11 -10.03 3.14
CA VAL A 362 -11.91 -9.91 1.90
C VAL A 362 -11.25 -10.60 0.69
N SER A 363 -10.00 -11.08 0.84
CA SER A 363 -9.19 -11.60 -0.28
C SER A 363 -8.60 -13.00 -0.06
N LYS A 364 -8.56 -13.50 1.18
CA LYS A 364 -8.14 -14.86 1.54
C LYS A 364 -9.23 -15.48 2.45
N PRO A 365 -10.15 -16.32 1.91
CA PRO A 365 -11.32 -16.84 2.66
C PRO A 365 -11.05 -17.51 4.01
N TRP A 366 -9.87 -18.10 4.19
CA TRP A 366 -9.48 -18.75 5.46
C TRP A 366 -9.15 -17.75 6.58
N ILE A 367 -9.04 -16.45 6.30
CA ILE A 367 -8.78 -15.39 7.27
C ILE A 367 -10.11 -14.80 7.74
N GLN A 368 -10.47 -15.02 9.02
CA GLN A 368 -11.63 -14.38 9.64
C GLN A 368 -11.36 -12.91 9.97
N SER A 369 -10.13 -12.58 10.36
CA SER A 369 -9.64 -11.22 10.63
C SER A 369 -8.11 -11.25 10.74
N ALA A 370 -7.44 -10.18 10.34
CA ALA A 370 -5.99 -10.01 10.47
C ALA A 370 -5.67 -8.59 10.93
N ARG A 371 -5.46 -8.40 12.24
CA ARG A 371 -5.22 -7.07 12.86
C ARG A 371 -3.92 -7.02 13.62
N ILE A 372 -3.39 -5.82 13.80
CA ILE A 372 -2.39 -5.54 14.84
C ILE A 372 -3.12 -5.60 16.20
N PHE A 373 -2.54 -6.31 17.17
CA PHE A 373 -3.28 -6.74 18.38
C PHE A 373 -3.66 -5.56 19.29
N ASP A 374 -2.75 -4.60 19.46
CA ASP A 374 -2.87 -3.50 20.40
C ASP A 374 -2.04 -2.28 19.96
N SER A 375 -2.16 -1.18 20.72
CA SER A 375 -1.39 0.04 20.52
C SER A 375 0.13 -0.12 20.74
N SER A 376 0.60 -1.22 21.33
CA SER A 376 2.04 -1.51 21.41
C SER A 376 2.65 -1.80 20.03
N SER A 377 1.83 -2.28 19.08
CA SER A 377 2.24 -2.69 17.73
C SER A 377 3.42 -3.68 17.76
N ARG A 378 3.35 -4.67 18.65
CA ARG A 378 4.35 -5.75 18.79
C ARG A 378 3.95 -7.05 18.12
N GLN A 379 2.65 -7.32 18.01
CA GLN A 379 2.11 -8.54 17.40
C GLN A 379 0.94 -8.20 16.48
N ALA A 380 0.81 -8.98 15.40
CA ALA A 380 -0.42 -9.08 14.63
C ALA A 380 -1.08 -10.44 14.90
N VAL A 381 -2.39 -10.46 15.12
CA VAL A 381 -3.19 -11.67 15.30
C VAL A 381 -4.00 -11.92 14.05
N VAL A 382 -3.74 -13.06 13.41
CA VAL A 382 -4.54 -13.60 12.31
C VAL A 382 -5.46 -14.66 12.91
N THR A 383 -6.77 -14.40 12.89
CA THR A 383 -7.79 -15.36 13.31
C THR A 383 -8.23 -16.17 12.10
N HIS A 384 -8.20 -17.49 12.21
CA HIS A 384 -8.57 -18.40 11.12
C HIS A 384 -10.08 -18.63 11.12
N ALA A 385 -10.69 -18.62 9.92
CA ALA A 385 -12.07 -19.05 9.70
C ALA A 385 -12.18 -20.57 9.48
N GLU A 386 -11.10 -21.20 9.00
CA GLU A 386 -11.00 -22.63 8.71
C GLU A 386 -9.73 -23.20 9.36
N GLY A 387 -9.81 -24.38 9.98
CA GLY A 387 -8.68 -24.98 10.68
C GLY A 387 -8.82 -26.49 10.86
N THR A 388 -7.70 -27.20 10.79
CA THR A 388 -7.60 -28.63 11.11
C THR A 388 -7.99 -28.92 12.55
N ASN A 389 -8.65 -30.05 12.79
CA ASN A 389 -9.00 -30.50 14.13
C ASN A 389 -7.78 -30.65 15.05
N LEU A 390 -8.01 -30.41 16.35
CA LEU A 390 -7.05 -30.69 17.42
C LEU A 390 -7.34 -32.05 18.07
N GLN A 391 -6.31 -32.69 18.62
CA GLN A 391 -6.47 -33.88 19.46
C GLN A 391 -6.57 -33.46 20.92
N ILE A 392 -7.57 -34.01 21.60
CA ILE A 392 -7.90 -33.72 22.99
C ILE A 392 -7.84 -35.02 23.79
N SER A 393 -7.25 -34.98 24.98
CA SER A 393 -7.35 -36.04 25.99
C SER A 393 -7.91 -35.46 27.27
N ILE A 394 -9.12 -35.88 27.65
CA ILE A 394 -9.68 -35.57 28.97
C ILE A 394 -9.27 -36.68 29.93
N HIS A 395 -8.74 -36.29 31.08
CA HIS A 395 -8.47 -37.19 32.19
C HIS A 395 -8.96 -36.58 33.50
N LEU A 396 -9.14 -37.44 34.51
CA LEU A 396 -9.51 -37.05 35.87
C LEU A 396 -8.26 -37.14 36.76
N ASP A 397 -8.24 -36.37 37.84
CA ASP A 397 -7.16 -36.46 38.83
C ASP A 397 -7.38 -37.67 39.76
N ASP A 398 -6.32 -38.43 40.03
CA ASP A 398 -6.39 -39.79 40.61
C ASP A 398 -6.75 -39.82 42.12
N GLU A 399 -6.93 -38.65 42.77
CA GLU A 399 -7.28 -38.55 44.21
C GLU A 399 -8.79 -38.78 44.52
N VAL A 400 -9.66 -38.94 43.51
CA VAL A 400 -11.12 -39.03 43.70
C VAL A 400 -11.68 -40.40 43.31
N GLU A 401 -12.80 -40.77 43.94
CA GLU A 401 -13.57 -42.01 43.72
C GLU A 401 -13.83 -42.33 42.23
N PRO A 402 -13.97 -43.62 41.85
CA PRO A 402 -13.94 -44.09 40.45
C PRO A 402 -15.10 -43.58 39.59
N GLN A 403 -14.94 -42.36 39.09
CA GLN A 403 -15.89 -41.64 38.25
C GLN A 403 -15.88 -42.11 36.80
N ASN A 404 -17.04 -41.99 36.14
CA ASN A 404 -17.25 -42.35 34.75
C ASN A 404 -17.54 -41.11 33.89
N LEU A 405 -16.84 -40.97 32.76
CA LEU A 405 -17.01 -39.92 31.77
C LEU A 405 -17.89 -40.42 30.62
N VAL A 406 -19.09 -39.83 30.47
CA VAL A 406 -20.02 -40.17 29.38
C VAL A 406 -20.20 -38.96 28.48
N PHE A 407 -19.98 -39.16 27.18
CA PHE A 407 -20.07 -38.11 26.15
C PHE A 407 -21.47 -38.10 25.53
N PHE A 408 -21.97 -36.91 25.22
CA PHE A 408 -23.32 -36.69 24.68
C PHE A 408 -23.24 -35.85 23.41
N HIS A 409 -24.15 -36.11 22.47
CA HIS A 409 -24.30 -35.31 21.26
C HIS A 409 -25.76 -35.00 20.96
N ASN A 410 -26.02 -33.93 20.21
CA ASN A 410 -27.34 -33.62 19.68
C ASN A 410 -27.57 -34.34 18.33
N ALA A 411 -28.82 -34.36 17.86
CA ALA A 411 -29.13 -34.71 16.49
C ALA A 411 -28.80 -33.51 15.57
N SER A 412 -28.25 -33.77 14.39
CA SER A 412 -28.00 -32.74 13.37
C SER A 412 -29.23 -32.55 12.48
N ARG A 413 -29.40 -31.34 11.93
CA ARG A 413 -30.56 -30.96 11.09
C ARG A 413 -30.20 -29.88 10.07
N ILE A 414 -30.97 -29.85 8.98
CA ILE A 414 -30.99 -28.79 7.97
C ILE A 414 -32.39 -28.79 7.32
N ARG A 415 -32.97 -27.62 7.03
CA ARG A 415 -34.23 -27.56 6.26
C ARG A 415 -34.00 -27.33 4.77
N GLU A 416 -33.05 -26.46 4.43
CA GLU A 416 -32.79 -26.02 3.06
C GLU A 416 -31.36 -25.46 2.95
N PHE A 417 -30.81 -25.36 1.73
CA PHE A 417 -29.61 -24.59 1.46
C PHE A 417 -29.70 -23.80 0.14
N SER A 418 -28.86 -22.78 0.01
CA SER A 418 -28.60 -22.07 -1.24
C SER A 418 -27.09 -21.80 -1.38
N GLY A 419 -26.66 -21.39 -2.58
CA GLY A 419 -25.28 -21.00 -2.79
C GLY A 419 -24.88 -20.93 -4.26
N SER A 420 -23.61 -20.65 -4.51
CA SER A 420 -23.01 -20.66 -5.85
C SER A 420 -21.56 -21.11 -5.81
N ILE A 421 -21.11 -21.75 -6.89
CA ILE A 421 -19.68 -22.04 -7.09
C ILE A 421 -19.04 -20.80 -7.70
N ILE A 422 -17.97 -20.33 -7.09
CA ILE A 422 -17.29 -19.08 -7.45
C ILE A 422 -15.81 -19.38 -7.69
N VAL A 423 -15.29 -18.84 -8.77
CA VAL A 423 -13.86 -18.53 -8.95
C VAL A 423 -13.73 -17.01 -8.92
N ASP A 424 -13.03 -16.47 -7.93
CA ASP A 424 -12.89 -15.03 -7.74
C ASP A 424 -11.75 -14.41 -8.58
N SER A 425 -11.61 -13.08 -8.54
CA SER A 425 -10.57 -12.36 -9.30
C SER A 425 -9.13 -12.61 -8.81
N LYS A 426 -8.94 -13.45 -7.79
CA LYS A 426 -7.66 -13.96 -7.26
C LYS A 426 -7.53 -15.49 -7.41
N SER A 427 -8.41 -16.11 -8.21
CA SER A 427 -8.44 -17.56 -8.49
C SER A 427 -8.77 -18.47 -7.30
N ASN A 428 -9.36 -17.94 -6.22
CA ASN A 428 -9.90 -18.79 -5.16
C ASN A 428 -11.13 -19.55 -5.69
N ARG A 429 -11.07 -20.89 -5.71
CA ARG A 429 -12.18 -21.77 -6.13
C ARG A 429 -12.95 -22.27 -4.91
N LEU A 430 -14.21 -21.85 -4.77
CA LEU A 430 -15.00 -22.06 -3.57
C LEU A 430 -16.48 -22.25 -3.86
N PHE A 431 -17.19 -22.88 -2.92
CA PHE A 431 -18.65 -22.89 -2.85
C PHE A 431 -19.09 -21.94 -1.73
N ASN A 432 -19.78 -20.87 -2.10
CA ASN A 432 -20.39 -19.94 -1.16
C ASN A 432 -21.73 -20.52 -0.71
N LEU A 433 -21.74 -21.19 0.45
CA LEU A 433 -22.86 -21.96 0.98
C LEU A 433 -23.64 -21.12 2.01
N THR A 434 -24.97 -21.08 1.90
CA THR A 434 -25.86 -20.63 2.97
C THR A 434 -26.83 -21.74 3.33
N VAL A 435 -26.80 -22.19 4.59
CA VAL A 435 -27.72 -23.18 5.14
C VAL A 435 -28.84 -22.50 5.92
N TYR A 436 -30.06 -23.06 5.83
CA TYR A 436 -31.25 -22.54 6.51
C TYR A 436 -31.78 -23.54 7.54
N GLU A 437 -32.14 -23.01 8.72
CA GLU A 437 -32.66 -23.77 9.87
C GLU A 437 -31.79 -24.99 10.22
N ALA A 438 -30.47 -24.80 10.15
CA ALA A 438 -29.49 -25.86 10.30
C ALA A 438 -28.85 -25.86 11.71
N SER A 439 -28.33 -27.01 12.13
CA SER A 439 -27.61 -27.21 13.39
C SER A 439 -26.82 -28.52 13.35
N GLY A 440 -25.58 -28.52 13.82
CA GLY A 440 -24.73 -29.72 13.90
C GLY A 440 -23.93 -30.02 12.64
N LYS A 441 -23.67 -31.31 12.40
CA LYS A 441 -22.85 -31.84 11.31
C LYS A 441 -23.69 -32.04 10.05
N ILE A 442 -23.22 -31.48 8.94
CA ILE A 442 -23.88 -31.49 7.63
C ILE A 442 -22.88 -32.00 6.60
N ASP A 443 -23.13 -33.19 6.03
CA ASP A 443 -22.27 -33.75 4.99
C ASP A 443 -22.75 -33.27 3.62
N GLY A 444 -21.82 -32.77 2.81
CA GLY A 444 -22.03 -32.28 1.46
C GLY A 444 -21.33 -33.14 0.42
N SER A 445 -21.99 -33.36 -0.72
CA SER A 445 -21.44 -34.08 -1.87
C SER A 445 -21.60 -33.26 -3.14
N VAL A 446 -20.49 -33.05 -3.84
CA VAL A 446 -20.43 -32.30 -5.11
C VAL A 446 -20.45 -33.30 -6.25
N LYS A 447 -21.34 -33.09 -7.23
CA LYS A 447 -21.56 -34.01 -8.34
C LYS A 447 -20.80 -33.62 -9.61
N MET A 448 -20.60 -34.61 -10.48
CA MET A 448 -19.98 -34.44 -11.79
C MET A 448 -20.82 -33.53 -12.70
N SER A 449 -22.15 -33.67 -12.71
CA SER A 449 -23.07 -32.93 -13.57
C SER A 449 -24.30 -32.39 -12.82
N THR A 450 -25.27 -31.83 -13.54
CA THR A 450 -26.58 -31.35 -13.03
C THR A 450 -27.57 -32.46 -12.71
N GLY A 451 -27.24 -33.73 -12.98
CA GLY A 451 -28.08 -34.87 -12.62
C GLY A 451 -27.84 -35.32 -11.19
N PHE A 452 -28.90 -35.36 -10.36
CA PHE A 452 -28.82 -35.72 -8.93
C PHE A 452 -28.10 -37.07 -8.67
N GLY A 453 -28.37 -38.07 -9.52
CA GLY A 453 -27.76 -39.40 -9.45
C GLY A 453 -26.38 -39.54 -10.11
N SER A 454 -25.74 -38.46 -10.55
CA SER A 454 -24.40 -38.53 -11.15
C SER A 454 -23.29 -38.74 -10.12
N ASP A 455 -22.08 -39.09 -10.59
CA ASP A 455 -20.95 -39.43 -9.75
C ASP A 455 -20.55 -38.30 -8.80
N THR A 456 -20.16 -38.65 -7.58
CA THR A 456 -19.65 -37.71 -6.58
C THR A 456 -18.16 -37.47 -6.82
N ILE A 457 -17.77 -36.23 -7.16
CA ILE A 457 -16.37 -35.85 -7.44
C ILE A 457 -15.63 -35.29 -6.22
N HIS A 458 -16.38 -34.82 -5.22
CA HIS A 458 -15.82 -34.31 -3.97
C HIS A 458 -16.87 -34.41 -2.85
N THR A 459 -16.40 -34.57 -1.61
CA THR A 459 -17.22 -34.63 -0.39
C THR A 459 -16.60 -33.75 0.68
N PHE A 460 -17.43 -32.98 1.38
CA PHE A 460 -17.04 -32.10 2.48
C PHE A 460 -17.99 -32.29 3.67
N THR A 461 -17.60 -31.81 4.84
CA THR A 461 -18.48 -31.75 6.03
C THR A 461 -18.44 -30.34 6.59
N ALA A 462 -19.62 -29.74 6.70
CA ALA A 462 -19.85 -28.46 7.36
C ALA A 462 -20.33 -28.67 8.80
N TYR A 463 -20.06 -27.69 9.67
CA TYR A 463 -20.49 -27.70 11.07
C TYR A 463 -21.20 -26.39 11.41
N VAL A 464 -22.39 -26.48 12.02
CA VAL A 464 -23.15 -25.34 12.56
C VAL A 464 -23.19 -25.47 14.08
N SER A 465 -22.53 -24.55 14.78
CA SER A 465 -22.33 -24.57 16.23
C SER A 465 -23.57 -24.24 17.06
N ASP A 466 -24.57 -23.61 16.44
CA ASP A 466 -25.80 -23.17 17.10
C ASP A 466 -26.66 -24.37 17.54
N LEU A 467 -27.12 -24.35 18.80
CA LEU A 467 -28.02 -25.38 19.35
C LEU A 467 -29.37 -25.39 18.63
N HIS A 468 -29.92 -24.20 18.41
CA HIS A 468 -31.17 -24.01 17.67
C HIS A 468 -30.93 -23.99 16.15
N ALA A 469 -31.99 -24.27 15.40
CA ALA A 469 -31.98 -24.20 13.95
C ALA A 469 -31.69 -22.75 13.50
N ALA A 470 -30.51 -22.53 12.90
CA ALA A 470 -30.02 -21.21 12.54
C ALA A 470 -29.74 -21.09 11.04
N ASN A 471 -29.75 -19.85 10.54
CA ASN A 471 -29.32 -19.53 9.18
C ASN A 471 -27.86 -19.07 9.22
N ARG A 472 -26.97 -19.75 8.48
CA ARG A 472 -25.53 -19.46 8.47
C ARG A 472 -24.98 -19.50 7.04
N SER A 473 -24.16 -18.52 6.71
CA SER A 473 -23.34 -18.53 5.49
C SER A 473 -21.91 -18.93 5.83
N MET A 474 -21.29 -19.72 4.96
CA MET A 474 -19.93 -20.24 5.11
C MET A 474 -19.30 -20.49 3.74
N ILE A 475 -17.98 -20.44 3.69
CA ILE A 475 -17.22 -20.76 2.48
C ILE A 475 -16.73 -22.20 2.61
N ILE A 476 -16.84 -22.97 1.52
CA ILE A 476 -16.29 -24.32 1.39
C ILE A 476 -15.25 -24.29 0.27
N PRO A 477 -13.94 -24.54 0.53
CA PRO A 477 -12.94 -24.59 -0.53
C PRO A 477 -13.17 -25.81 -1.43
N LEU A 478 -12.97 -25.65 -2.74
CA LEU A 478 -13.25 -26.70 -3.73
C LEU A 478 -12.00 -27.13 -4.52
N PRO A 479 -11.76 -28.44 -4.71
CA PRO A 479 -10.64 -28.92 -5.51
C PRO A 479 -10.80 -28.61 -6.99
N ALA A 480 -9.68 -28.54 -7.73
CA ALA A 480 -9.64 -28.14 -9.14
C ALA A 480 -10.46 -29.03 -10.11
N ILE A 481 -10.80 -30.27 -9.71
CA ILE A 481 -11.73 -31.14 -10.44
C ILE A 481 -13.15 -30.56 -10.56
N VAL A 482 -13.53 -29.64 -9.66
CA VAL A 482 -14.80 -28.90 -9.71
C VAL A 482 -14.67 -27.74 -10.71
N GLY A 483 -14.49 -28.09 -11.98
CA GLY A 483 -14.32 -27.15 -13.10
C GLY A 483 -15.58 -26.37 -13.48
N PRO A 484 -15.57 -25.66 -14.62
CA PRO A 484 -16.67 -24.80 -15.05
C PRO A 484 -17.97 -25.53 -15.34
N GLY A 485 -19.07 -24.79 -15.28
CA GLY A 485 -20.43 -25.27 -15.54
C GLY A 485 -21.22 -25.60 -14.26
N ALA A 486 -22.54 -25.41 -14.33
CA ALA A 486 -23.46 -25.74 -13.25
C ALA A 486 -23.47 -27.25 -12.95
N ARG A 487 -23.65 -27.61 -11.68
CA ARG A 487 -23.61 -29.00 -11.21
C ARG A 487 -24.47 -29.19 -9.97
N THR A 488 -24.90 -30.41 -9.69
CA THR A 488 -25.58 -30.71 -8.44
C THR A 488 -24.62 -30.63 -7.25
N ILE A 489 -25.09 -30.06 -6.14
CA ILE A 489 -24.56 -30.32 -4.81
C ILE A 489 -25.72 -30.89 -3.97
N CYS A 490 -25.44 -31.92 -3.17
CA CYS A 490 -26.41 -32.52 -2.26
C CYS A 490 -25.90 -32.44 -0.81
N LEU A 491 -26.70 -31.92 0.11
CA LEU A 491 -26.43 -31.81 1.55
C LEU A 491 -27.34 -32.75 2.35
N ARG A 492 -26.81 -33.37 3.41
CA ARG A 492 -27.54 -34.26 4.32
C ARG A 492 -26.99 -34.09 5.74
N ALA A 493 -27.84 -33.83 6.72
CA ALA A 493 -27.42 -33.82 8.12
C ALA A 493 -26.97 -35.22 8.59
N ASP A 494 -26.07 -35.28 9.58
CA ASP A 494 -25.59 -36.55 10.10
C ASP A 494 -26.73 -37.43 10.66
N SER A 495 -26.70 -38.72 10.30
CA SER A 495 -27.68 -39.75 10.68
C SER A 495 -29.10 -39.63 10.09
N MET A 496 -29.34 -38.72 9.14
CA MET A 496 -30.56 -38.77 8.30
C MET A 496 -30.41 -39.79 7.16
N ALA A 497 -31.52 -40.21 6.52
CA ALA A 497 -31.48 -41.13 5.39
C ALA A 497 -31.07 -40.41 4.09
N ASP A 498 -30.67 -41.18 3.07
CA ASP A 498 -30.33 -40.62 1.75
C ASP A 498 -31.54 -39.99 1.04
N ILE A 499 -32.75 -40.44 1.40
CA ILE A 499 -34.03 -39.86 0.95
C ILE A 499 -34.20 -38.42 1.47
N ASP A 500 -33.62 -38.12 2.64
CA ASP A 500 -33.66 -36.80 3.28
C ASP A 500 -32.51 -35.88 2.79
N SER A 501 -31.79 -36.28 1.74
CA SER A 501 -30.74 -35.44 1.14
C SER A 501 -31.35 -34.34 0.26
N ILE A 502 -30.96 -33.11 0.55
CA ILE A 502 -31.41 -31.91 -0.16
C ILE A 502 -30.43 -31.70 -1.33
N CYS A 503 -30.91 -31.71 -2.56
CA CYS A 503 -30.09 -31.59 -3.76
C CYS A 503 -30.54 -30.41 -4.63
N HIS A 504 -29.62 -29.48 -4.91
CA HIS A 504 -29.86 -28.37 -5.85
C HIS A 504 -28.84 -28.37 -6.98
N VAL A 505 -29.25 -27.87 -8.15
CA VAL A 505 -28.32 -27.47 -9.20
C VAL A 505 -27.74 -26.11 -8.80
N VAL A 506 -26.42 -26.06 -8.66
CA VAL A 506 -25.66 -24.89 -8.21
C VAL A 506 -24.94 -24.28 -9.40
N GLU A 507 -25.19 -22.98 -9.62
CA GLU A 507 -24.59 -22.21 -10.71
C GLU A 507 -23.11 -21.91 -10.49
N TYR A 508 -22.40 -21.71 -11.61
CA TYR A 508 -20.96 -21.47 -11.66
C TYR A 508 -20.65 -20.06 -12.17
N PHE A 509 -19.91 -19.29 -11.38
CA PHE A 509 -19.47 -17.93 -11.73
C PHE A 509 -17.95 -17.83 -11.66
N GLU A 510 -17.33 -17.28 -12.71
CA GLU A 510 -15.88 -17.09 -12.79
C GLU A 510 -15.57 -15.63 -13.13
N SER A 511 -14.90 -14.95 -12.20
CA SER A 511 -14.36 -13.61 -12.42
C SER A 511 -13.03 -13.71 -13.17
N PRO A 512 -12.77 -12.89 -14.20
CA PRO A 512 -11.46 -12.84 -14.81
C PRO A 512 -10.39 -12.38 -13.82
N LEU A 513 -9.15 -12.84 -14.01
CA LEU A 513 -8.01 -12.45 -13.19
C LEU A 513 -7.78 -10.93 -13.26
N GLU A 514 -7.70 -10.30 -12.10
CA GLU A 514 -7.48 -8.86 -11.95
C GLU A 514 -5.98 -8.54 -12.11
N ILE A 515 -5.60 -7.98 -13.27
CA ILE A 515 -4.22 -7.65 -13.64
C ILE A 515 -4.05 -6.12 -13.68
N ASP A 516 -3.35 -5.55 -12.68
CA ASP A 516 -3.02 -4.12 -12.63
C ASP A 516 -1.89 -3.77 -13.63
N LEU A 517 -2.25 -3.42 -14.86
CA LEU A 517 -1.33 -2.89 -15.87
C LEU A 517 -1.16 -1.37 -15.72
N VAL A 518 0.02 -0.92 -15.30
CA VAL A 518 0.31 0.51 -15.12
C VAL A 518 0.75 1.17 -16.44
N GLU A 519 -0.12 1.99 -17.03
CA GLU A 519 0.22 2.81 -18.20
C GLU A 519 0.91 4.14 -17.82
N GLY A 520 2.24 4.15 -17.76
CA GLY A 520 3.01 5.38 -17.53
C GLY A 520 2.85 6.42 -18.65
N LYS A 521 2.09 7.48 -18.40
CA LYS A 521 1.78 8.55 -19.38
C LYS A 521 2.55 9.84 -19.07
N TRP A 522 3.12 10.44 -20.11
CA TRP A 522 3.78 11.74 -20.01
C TRP A 522 2.75 12.87 -19.90
N HIS A 523 2.96 13.77 -18.93
CA HIS A 523 2.15 14.98 -18.80
C HIS A 523 2.86 16.16 -19.47
N GLU A 524 2.13 16.92 -20.30
CA GLU A 524 2.61 18.21 -20.82
C GLU A 524 2.17 19.33 -19.89
N MET A 525 3.10 20.20 -19.49
CA MET A 525 2.85 21.27 -18.53
C MET A 525 3.52 22.59 -18.97
N ILE A 526 3.06 23.69 -18.39
CA ILE A 526 3.53 25.05 -18.66
C ILE A 526 4.16 25.61 -17.38
N GLY A 527 5.39 26.11 -17.49
CA GLY A 527 6.12 26.75 -16.41
C GLY A 527 5.98 28.27 -16.43
N THR A 528 6.41 28.91 -15.34
CA THR A 528 6.41 30.38 -15.24
C THR A 528 7.75 30.84 -14.65
N CYS A 529 8.56 31.50 -15.48
CA CYS A 529 9.80 32.16 -15.05
C CYS A 529 9.82 33.62 -15.54
N PRO A 530 9.67 34.63 -14.66
CA PRO A 530 9.67 36.04 -15.06
C PRO A 530 11.08 36.58 -15.36
N THR A 531 12.13 35.85 -14.95
CA THR A 531 13.54 36.25 -15.08
C THR A 531 14.33 35.48 -16.15
N CYS A 532 13.84 34.31 -16.57
CA CYS A 532 14.50 33.49 -17.60
C CYS A 532 14.31 34.12 -18.99
N ASN A 533 15.27 33.89 -19.89
CA ASN A 533 15.24 34.33 -21.29
C ASN A 533 15.07 35.86 -21.48
N GLN A 534 15.37 36.67 -20.46
CA GLN A 534 15.40 38.13 -20.60
C GLN A 534 16.54 38.55 -21.53
N ILE A 535 16.31 39.57 -22.38
CA ILE A 535 17.28 40.08 -23.36
C ILE A 535 18.37 40.89 -22.62
N ASN A 536 19.33 40.19 -22.04
CA ASN A 536 20.48 40.78 -21.37
C ASN A 536 21.43 41.43 -22.40
N PHE A 537 22.20 42.46 -22.00
CA PHE A 537 23.02 43.24 -22.94
C PHE A 537 24.09 42.40 -23.66
N ASN A 538 24.58 41.31 -23.05
CA ASN A 538 25.45 40.33 -23.73
C ASN A 538 24.76 39.66 -24.94
N GLY A 539 23.46 39.38 -24.87
CA GLY A 539 22.69 38.85 -26.00
C GLY A 539 22.60 39.84 -27.15
N MET A 540 22.47 41.14 -26.84
CA MET A 540 22.52 42.20 -27.85
C MET A 540 23.91 42.30 -28.51
N MET A 541 24.99 42.09 -27.75
CA MET A 541 26.34 41.97 -28.32
C MET A 541 26.55 40.69 -29.15
N LYS A 542 25.87 39.58 -28.83
CA LYS A 542 25.85 38.35 -29.65
C LYS A 542 25.26 38.63 -31.04
N PHE A 543 24.19 39.43 -31.12
CA PHE A 543 23.59 39.90 -32.38
C PHE A 543 24.44 40.95 -33.13
N LEU A 544 25.26 41.74 -32.44
CA LEU A 544 26.17 42.72 -33.05
C LEU A 544 27.53 42.12 -33.46
N ASN A 545 27.76 40.82 -33.27
CA ASN A 545 28.97 40.13 -33.67
C ASN A 545 28.84 39.57 -35.11
N PRO A 546 29.51 40.15 -36.13
CA PRO A 546 29.37 39.71 -37.51
C PRO A 546 29.87 38.28 -37.76
N ALA A 547 30.59 37.66 -36.82
CA ALA A 547 30.99 36.26 -36.91
C ALA A 547 29.82 35.25 -36.82
N HIS A 548 28.68 35.62 -36.20
CA HIS A 548 27.49 34.76 -36.21
C HIS A 548 26.65 34.93 -37.50
N TRP A 549 26.62 36.13 -38.10
CA TRP A 549 25.87 36.39 -39.34
C TRP A 549 26.30 35.51 -40.52
N ILE A 550 27.53 34.98 -40.48
CA ILE A 550 28.13 34.19 -41.56
C ILE A 550 27.93 32.68 -41.36
N LYS A 551 27.58 32.21 -40.15
CA LYS A 551 27.54 30.78 -39.82
C LYS A 551 26.30 30.01 -40.27
N GLY A 552 25.20 30.69 -40.59
CA GLY A 552 23.95 30.04 -41.02
C GLY A 552 23.88 29.65 -42.51
N ILE A 553 24.90 29.99 -43.31
CA ILE A 553 24.85 29.88 -44.78
C ILE A 553 25.12 28.43 -45.22
N SER A 554 24.07 27.62 -45.29
CA SER A 554 24.11 26.25 -45.81
C SER A 554 23.61 26.11 -47.26
N SER A 555 22.98 27.16 -47.81
CA SER A 555 22.52 27.22 -49.20
C SER A 555 23.07 28.44 -49.94
N ILE A 556 23.34 28.27 -51.24
CA ILE A 556 23.78 29.34 -52.14
C ILE A 556 22.68 30.41 -52.33
N GLY A 557 21.40 30.05 -52.15
CA GLY A 557 20.28 30.99 -52.23
C GLY A 557 20.33 32.05 -51.12
N ASP A 558 20.58 31.64 -49.88
CA ASP A 558 20.54 32.51 -48.71
C ASP A 558 21.67 33.55 -48.74
N GLY A 559 22.84 33.16 -49.26
CA GLY A 559 23.97 34.06 -49.46
C GLY A 559 23.68 35.21 -50.44
N VAL A 560 22.84 34.99 -51.46
CA VAL A 560 22.37 36.05 -52.36
C VAL A 560 21.38 36.96 -51.66
N MET A 561 20.44 36.40 -50.88
CA MET A 561 19.43 37.18 -50.16
C MET A 561 20.05 38.09 -49.08
N ILE A 562 21.02 37.58 -48.31
CA ILE A 562 21.78 38.37 -47.33
C ILE A 562 22.60 39.46 -48.02
N ALA A 563 23.18 39.18 -49.20
CA ALA A 563 23.88 40.20 -49.98
C ALA A 563 22.93 41.32 -50.46
N THR A 564 21.72 40.98 -50.92
CA THR A 564 20.71 42.00 -51.25
C THR A 564 20.24 42.78 -50.03
N ASP A 565 20.03 42.14 -48.87
CA ASP A 565 19.61 42.83 -47.65
C ASP A 565 20.69 43.78 -47.13
N ILE A 566 21.98 43.42 -47.19
CA ILE A 566 23.09 44.31 -46.85
C ILE A 566 23.15 45.52 -47.81
N VAL A 567 22.94 45.30 -49.12
CA VAL A 567 22.88 46.40 -50.11
C VAL A 567 21.66 47.30 -49.87
N VAL A 568 20.50 46.74 -49.50
CA VAL A 568 19.31 47.51 -49.12
C VAL A 568 19.56 48.28 -47.82
N TYR A 569 20.19 47.69 -46.81
CA TYR A 569 20.52 48.36 -45.55
C TYR A 569 21.50 49.53 -45.75
N LEU A 570 22.52 49.34 -46.59
CA LEU A 570 23.43 50.40 -47.00
C LEU A 570 22.72 51.48 -47.84
N GLY A 571 21.81 51.08 -48.73
CA GLY A 571 20.95 52.01 -49.48
C GLY A 571 20.06 52.86 -48.56
N VAL A 572 19.40 52.23 -47.57
CA VAL A 572 18.58 52.91 -46.56
C VAL A 572 19.45 53.81 -45.67
N LEU A 573 20.65 53.38 -45.26
CA LEU A 573 21.59 54.23 -44.52
C LEU A 573 22.06 55.44 -45.35
N CYS A 574 22.33 55.27 -46.65
CA CYS A 574 22.63 56.38 -47.56
C CYS A 574 21.43 57.33 -47.74
N ILE A 575 20.21 56.80 -47.88
CA ILE A 575 18.98 57.61 -47.96
C ILE A 575 18.74 58.36 -46.65
N LEU A 576 18.93 57.72 -45.49
CA LEU A 576 18.82 58.33 -44.17
C LEU A 576 19.89 59.41 -43.96
N TYR A 577 21.13 59.15 -44.36
CA TYR A 577 22.22 60.12 -44.32
C TYR A 577 21.94 61.33 -45.22
N LEU A 578 21.38 61.11 -46.42
CA LEU A 578 20.94 62.19 -47.31
C LEU A 578 19.74 62.95 -46.73
N LEU A 579 18.75 62.28 -46.13
CA LEU A 579 17.65 62.94 -45.41
C LEU A 579 18.17 63.83 -44.29
N ILE A 580 19.07 63.32 -43.45
CA ILE A 580 19.67 64.08 -42.35
C ILE A 580 20.48 65.27 -42.88
N THR A 581 21.37 65.05 -43.85
CA THR A 581 22.32 66.08 -44.32
C THR A 581 21.75 67.08 -45.33
N LYS A 582 20.74 66.70 -46.12
CA LYS A 582 20.15 67.53 -47.20
C LYS A 582 18.74 68.04 -46.89
N ILE A 583 18.04 67.47 -45.91
CA ILE A 583 16.68 67.91 -45.54
C ILE A 583 16.62 68.37 -44.08
N ILE A 584 17.00 67.54 -43.10
CA ILE A 584 16.86 67.89 -41.68
C ILE A 584 17.82 69.01 -41.26
N ILE A 585 19.13 68.89 -41.55
CA ILE A 585 20.12 69.93 -41.20
C ILE A 585 19.78 71.32 -41.80
N PRO A 586 19.41 71.46 -43.10
CA PRO A 586 18.98 72.76 -43.61
C PRO A 586 17.63 73.22 -43.04
N LEU A 587 16.64 72.35 -42.80
CA LEU A 587 15.39 72.74 -42.14
C LEU A 587 15.62 73.30 -40.73
N VAL A 588 16.49 72.65 -39.94
CA VAL A 588 16.88 73.13 -38.60
C VAL A 588 17.60 74.49 -38.69
N ARG A 589 18.46 74.70 -39.71
CA ARG A 589 19.07 76.02 -39.97
C ARG A 589 18.06 77.09 -40.42
N CYS A 590 16.96 76.72 -41.07
CA CYS A 590 15.89 77.65 -41.44
C CYS A 590 14.91 77.94 -40.29
N TRP A 591 14.73 77.01 -39.34
CA TRP A 591 13.90 77.25 -38.15
C TRP A 591 14.61 78.07 -37.07
N VAL A 592 15.93 77.97 -36.95
CA VAL A 592 16.74 78.76 -36.01
C VAL A 592 17.31 80.03 -36.65
N CYS A 593 16.44 80.84 -37.30
CA CYS A 593 16.61 82.30 -37.39
C CYS A 593 15.45 83.00 -38.13
N PRO A 594 14.69 83.86 -37.43
CA PRO A 594 14.31 85.17 -37.96
C PRO A 594 15.07 86.32 -37.27
N MET A 595 15.03 87.50 -37.90
CA MET A 595 15.54 88.81 -37.47
C MET A 595 15.05 89.24 -36.07
N SER A 596 15.67 90.16 -35.30
CA SER A 596 16.99 90.86 -35.29
C SER A 596 17.08 91.65 -33.94
N ILE A 597 17.93 92.66 -33.62
CA ILE A 597 18.94 93.49 -34.32
C ILE A 597 19.94 94.10 -33.29
N CYS A 598 20.98 94.79 -33.78
CA CYS A 598 21.86 95.77 -33.10
C CYS A 598 22.45 95.48 -31.70
N CYS A 599 23.79 95.43 -31.66
CA CYS A 599 24.52 96.51 -30.99
C CYS A 599 25.85 96.83 -31.72
N SER A 600 26.15 98.11 -31.91
CA SER A 600 27.44 98.65 -32.38
C SER A 600 28.50 98.62 -31.26
N GLY A 601 29.81 98.72 -31.50
CA GLY A 601 30.58 98.90 -32.74
C GLY A 601 32.01 99.38 -32.44
N GLY A 602 32.87 99.51 -33.47
CA GLY A 602 34.29 99.89 -33.36
C GLY A 602 35.22 98.66 -33.40
N SER A 603 36.20 98.51 -34.30
CA SER A 603 37.31 99.38 -34.79
C SER A 603 38.63 99.18 -34.01
N GLY A 604 39.73 98.93 -34.72
CA GLY A 604 41.06 98.79 -34.11
C GLY A 604 42.01 97.84 -34.85
N SER A 605 42.91 98.37 -35.67
CA SER A 605 43.91 97.60 -36.44
C SER A 605 45.23 97.42 -35.69
N SER A 606 45.90 96.28 -35.90
CA SER A 606 47.33 96.02 -35.63
C SER A 606 47.74 95.89 -34.14
N LYS A 607 48.93 95.38 -33.75
CA LYS A 607 50.15 94.97 -34.47
C LYS A 607 50.96 93.94 -33.65
N ASN A 608 52.00 93.35 -34.26
CA ASN A 608 53.08 92.47 -33.71
C ASN A 608 53.49 92.73 -32.23
N LYS A 609 54.12 91.79 -31.47
CA LYS A 609 55.42 91.14 -31.79
C LYS A 609 55.94 90.20 -30.66
N SER A 610 56.78 89.21 -31.02
CA SER A 610 57.85 88.55 -30.17
C SER A 610 57.46 87.81 -28.86
N GLU A 611 58.28 86.94 -28.23
CA GLU A 611 59.37 85.99 -28.61
C GLU A 611 59.84 85.30 -27.30
N LYS A 612 60.08 83.97 -27.27
CA LYS A 612 61.21 83.22 -26.61
C LYS A 612 60.85 81.74 -26.33
N ARG A 613 61.58 80.71 -26.81
CA ARG A 613 62.96 80.18 -26.51
C ARG A 613 62.98 79.20 -25.31
N ARG A 614 63.78 78.09 -25.27
CA ARG A 614 64.55 77.30 -26.28
C ARG A 614 65.28 76.10 -25.59
N ARG A 615 65.54 74.98 -26.31
CA ARG A 615 66.54 73.89 -26.01
C ARG A 615 66.28 73.03 -24.74
N GLY A 616 66.83 71.80 -24.54
CA GLY A 616 67.36 70.79 -25.50
C GLY A 616 68.82 70.30 -25.31
N ARG A 617 69.03 68.96 -25.18
CA ARG A 617 70.11 68.09 -25.76
C ARG A 617 70.95 67.13 -24.83
N ASP A 618 70.87 65.82 -25.13
CA ASP A 618 71.79 64.62 -25.13
C ASP A 618 72.71 64.11 -23.96
N GLU A 619 72.87 62.76 -23.95
CA GLU A 619 73.98 61.85 -23.44
C GLU A 619 74.09 61.50 -21.91
N LYS A 620 74.48 60.29 -21.39
CA LYS A 620 75.54 59.31 -21.77
C LYS A 620 75.58 57.98 -20.92
N ARG A 621 75.80 56.82 -21.57
CA ARG A 621 76.46 55.51 -21.21
C ARG A 621 76.64 54.90 -19.76
N ARG A 622 76.33 53.57 -19.70
CA ARG A 622 77.11 52.37 -19.21
C ARG A 622 77.12 51.87 -17.73
N ARG A 623 76.87 50.54 -17.61
CA ARG A 623 77.43 49.50 -16.68
C ARG A 623 76.99 49.56 -15.19
N GLU A 624 77.00 48.46 -14.40
CA GLU A 624 77.53 47.09 -14.59
C GLU A 624 76.76 46.02 -13.74
N ASN A 625 76.80 44.73 -14.14
CA ASN A 625 76.63 43.49 -13.33
C ASN A 625 75.32 43.18 -12.55
N SER A 626 74.91 41.93 -12.30
CA SER A 626 75.41 40.59 -12.73
C SER A 626 74.31 39.50 -12.67
N SER A 627 74.52 38.38 -13.39
CA SER A 627 74.03 36.99 -13.15
C SER A 627 72.51 36.72 -13.10
N ASN A 628 71.95 35.57 -13.53
CA ASN A 628 72.39 34.37 -14.27
C ASN A 628 71.10 33.66 -14.77
N ALA A 629 71.04 32.74 -15.75
CA ALA A 629 72.03 32.16 -16.66
C ALA A 629 71.42 32.04 -18.09
N SER A 630 72.02 31.24 -19.00
CA SER A 630 71.71 31.26 -20.45
C SER A 630 71.45 29.84 -21.04
N PRO A 631 71.53 29.52 -22.36
CA PRO A 631 70.40 28.87 -23.06
C PRO A 631 70.74 27.54 -23.76
N ASN A 632 69.78 26.97 -24.50
CA ASN A 632 69.92 26.08 -25.68
C ASN A 632 68.51 25.54 -26.07
N ALA A 633 68.19 25.06 -27.28
CA ALA A 633 68.81 25.18 -28.62
C ALA A 633 67.73 24.84 -29.70
N SER A 634 68.07 24.99 -30.99
CA SER A 634 67.25 24.60 -32.16
C SER A 634 67.69 23.23 -32.71
N PRO A 635 67.23 22.70 -33.89
CA PRO A 635 66.02 22.93 -34.71
C PRO A 635 65.33 21.58 -35.13
N ARG A 636 64.54 21.58 -36.24
CA ARG A 636 64.11 20.40 -37.07
C ARG A 636 62.96 19.52 -36.48
N ARG A 637 62.15 18.76 -37.25
CA ARG A 637 62.06 18.55 -38.74
C ARG A 637 60.65 18.09 -39.21
N THR A 638 60.16 18.71 -40.29
CA THR A 638 59.50 18.13 -41.50
C THR A 638 58.50 16.95 -41.49
N HIS A 639 57.45 17.11 -42.31
CA HIS A 639 56.69 16.08 -43.08
C HIS A 639 55.81 15.09 -42.27
N ALA A 640 54.68 14.57 -42.80
CA ALA A 640 54.04 14.74 -44.13
C ALA A 640 52.50 14.90 -44.01
N SER A 641 51.84 15.10 -45.15
CA SER A 641 50.37 15.14 -45.31
C SER A 641 49.90 13.89 -46.10
N PRO A 642 48.68 13.80 -46.70
CA PRO A 642 47.55 13.06 -46.13
C PRO A 642 47.11 11.91 -47.05
N ARG A 643 45.79 11.67 -47.16
CA ARG A 643 45.04 10.80 -48.10
C ARG A 643 44.83 9.33 -47.70
N ASP A 644 43.80 8.65 -48.18
CA ASP A 644 42.43 9.05 -48.61
C ASP A 644 41.54 7.79 -48.55
N ALA A 645 40.22 7.93 -48.74
CA ALA A 645 39.27 6.83 -48.79
C ALA A 645 39.44 5.91 -50.02
N HIS A 646 38.89 4.70 -49.94
CA HIS A 646 38.13 4.11 -51.05
C HIS A 646 37.17 3.00 -50.58
N ASP A 647 35.96 2.96 -51.17
CA ASP A 647 34.96 1.91 -50.99
C ASP A 647 35.36 0.55 -51.59
N THR A 648 34.67 -0.52 -51.18
CA THR A 648 34.11 -1.47 -52.16
C THR A 648 32.90 -2.24 -51.61
N LEU A 649 32.03 -2.72 -52.52
CA LEU A 649 30.73 -3.34 -52.20
C LEU A 649 30.72 -4.88 -52.19
N ALA A 650 29.92 -5.43 -51.27
CA ALA A 650 28.97 -6.57 -51.41
C ALA A 650 29.42 -7.93 -52.01
N ARG A 651 29.07 -9.05 -51.31
CA ARG A 651 28.01 -10.02 -51.73
C ARG A 651 27.87 -11.28 -50.86
N TYR A 652 26.62 -11.59 -50.50
CA TYR A 652 25.91 -12.89 -50.59
C TYR A 652 26.61 -14.22 -50.21
N HIS A 653 26.06 -14.90 -49.18
CA HIS A 653 25.46 -16.27 -49.13
C HIS A 653 25.23 -16.63 -47.64
N GLY A 654 24.30 -17.50 -47.20
CA GLY A 654 23.23 -18.24 -47.89
C GLY A 654 22.80 -19.49 -47.09
N GLY A 655 21.50 -19.69 -46.83
CA GLY A 655 20.93 -20.75 -45.96
C GLY A 655 20.32 -20.15 -44.68
N SER A 656 19.08 -20.39 -44.22
CA SER A 656 18.20 -21.59 -44.26
C SER A 656 18.65 -22.68 -43.26
N ASP A 657 17.77 -23.35 -42.51
CA ASP A 657 16.35 -23.66 -42.82
C ASP A 657 15.29 -23.20 -41.81
N ARG A 658 14.04 -23.18 -42.30
CA ARG A 658 12.80 -23.27 -41.50
C ARG A 658 12.28 -24.70 -41.58
N SER A 659 11.75 -25.24 -40.48
CA SER A 659 10.79 -26.33 -40.52
C SER A 659 9.58 -26.01 -39.64
N TYR A 660 8.47 -25.59 -40.26
CA TYR A 660 7.16 -25.60 -39.63
C TYR A 660 6.70 -27.05 -39.46
N TYR A 661 5.94 -27.33 -38.39
CA TYR A 661 4.80 -28.24 -38.48
C TYR A 661 3.59 -27.61 -37.77
N SER A 662 2.40 -28.03 -38.17
CA SER A 662 1.15 -27.30 -37.92
C SER A 662 0.10 -28.16 -37.21
N SER A 663 -0.72 -27.49 -36.39
CA SER A 663 -2.15 -27.76 -36.13
C SER A 663 -2.65 -29.16 -35.70
N SER A 664 -3.32 -29.17 -34.54
CA SER A 664 -4.55 -29.94 -34.20
C SER A 664 -4.50 -31.48 -34.19
N GLN A 665 -5.03 -32.18 -33.19
CA GLN A 665 -6.47 -32.25 -32.89
C GLN A 665 -6.75 -32.83 -31.47
N TYR A 666 -8.03 -32.73 -31.06
CA TYR A 666 -8.75 -33.43 -29.97
C TYR A 666 -8.00 -34.46 -29.10
N ILE A 667 -7.99 -34.22 -27.78
CA ILE A 667 -8.82 -34.94 -26.78
C ILE A 667 -9.08 -33.98 -25.61
#